data_AF-A0A8C5IRQ5-F1
#
_entry.id   AF-A0A8C5IRQ5-F1
#
_cell.length_a   1.000
_cell.length_b   1.000
_cell.length_c   1.000
_cell.angle_alpha   90.00
_cell.angle_beta   90.00
_cell.angle_gamma   90.00
#
_symmetry.space_group_name_H-M   'P 1'
#
loop_
_entity.id
_entity.type
_entity.pdbx_description
1 polymer ?
#
loop_
_entity_poly.entity_id
_entity_poly.type
_entity_poly.pdbx_seq_one_letter_code
_entity_poly.pdbx_strand_id
1 'polypeptide(L)'
;IWQKIEDVDWRPQTYLELEGLPCILIFSGMDPQGESLPRSLRYCDLRLINSSSLVRTSLEQELGLAAYFVSSEIHTEKPVVNDVLESDPEKLSSTDNEDEEIATEGSTSEKRSPMKRERSRSHDSASSSLSSKASKSTQVSITSSSSPPFSSSSSSSAPTHNSFILQTSQCSMTKASKQPPIVFLPKLVYDIITSTDSSGLPKSSSLLPYHSVMWASSFRPLMSKMMTCTEQSLYYRQWTVPKPIHMDYNNRNEGRMDTFHPRRLLLSGPPQIGKTGAYLQFLSILSRMLIRLTEVDVYDEEEININIKEESDQYYHQPGDLWPDLETFKKMPFDYTIHDPKYEDASLICSKLQTIDSEDRSVSRRQEDMYTCRQTTRMRLSKYAAYNTYHHCEQCHQYMGFNPRYQIYESTLHAFAFSYSMLGEEIQLHFIIPKSKEHHFVFSQPGRQLESMRLPLVTDKSEDYIKSPTFTPTTGRHEHGLFNLYHAMDGASHLHVLVVKEYEMAIYKKYWPNHIMLVLPSIFNSAGVGAAHFLIKELSYHNLELERNRQEELGIKPQDIWPFIVISDDSCVMWNAVEVDCSGDRRSDYTWTERNVSLKQILQHIEATPNVTHYALIGMRKWSSKTNSAEIKEPFSCCHVHDFIMLNVDLTQNVQYNQNRFTCDDVDFNLRVHSAGLLICRFNHFSVMKKQIAVGGQRSFHIKSKVSDNPVSISPAQYICAPDSKHTFLAAPAQLLLEKYLQYHSHRFFPLSLKNYSHPVLSVDCYLNLGPQIAVCYVSSRPHSLNISSTGLTFSGLLLYLCDSFVVASFLKKFHFLKGATLCVICQDRNSLRQTVVRLELEDEWQFRLRDEFQTANAKEDRPLFFLTGRHI
;
A
#
# COMPACT_ATOMS: atom_id res chain seq x y z
N ILE A 1 -2.65 5.20 63.69
CA ILE A 1 -2.52 5.99 62.45
C ILE A 1 -1.60 5.25 61.48
N TRP A 2 -2.16 4.70 60.41
CA TRP A 2 -1.46 4.06 59.29
C TRP A 2 -2.15 4.60 58.03
N GLN A 3 -1.37 4.96 57.00
CA GLN A 3 -1.85 5.75 55.84
C GLN A 3 -2.61 7.05 56.20
N LYS A 4 -2.31 7.67 57.36
CA LYS A 4 -3.04 8.83 57.93
C LYS A 4 -4.52 8.60 58.27
N ILE A 5 -4.93 7.34 58.41
CA ILE A 5 -6.26 7.00 58.94
C ILE A 5 -6.28 7.27 60.45
N GLU A 6 -7.19 8.16 60.86
CA GLU A 6 -7.42 8.60 62.25
C GLU A 6 -8.78 8.15 62.80
N ASP A 7 -9.65 7.58 61.95
CA ASP A 7 -10.89 6.92 62.34
C ASP A 7 -10.59 5.64 63.15
N VAL A 8 -11.32 5.48 64.26
CA VAL A 8 -11.17 4.38 65.23
C VAL A 8 -12.00 3.16 64.82
N ASP A 9 -13.10 3.37 64.09
CA ASP A 9 -13.99 2.30 63.60
C ASP A 9 -13.62 1.81 62.19
N TRP A 10 -12.54 2.34 61.60
CA TRP A 10 -12.10 1.99 60.24
C TRP A 10 -11.88 0.48 60.05
N ARG A 11 -12.33 -0.01 58.90
CA ARG A 11 -12.12 -1.39 58.44
C ARG A 11 -11.72 -1.38 56.97
N PRO A 12 -10.78 -2.24 56.54
CA PRO A 12 -10.42 -2.36 55.14
C PRO A 12 -11.64 -2.84 54.32
N GLN A 13 -11.90 -2.20 53.18
CA GLN A 13 -12.90 -2.67 52.22
C GLN A 13 -12.29 -3.56 51.14
N THR A 14 -10.99 -3.44 50.89
CA THR A 14 -10.21 -4.25 49.96
C THR A 14 -8.89 -4.71 50.58
N TYR A 15 -8.33 -5.83 50.11
CA TYR A 15 -7.01 -6.29 50.56
C TYR A 15 -5.85 -5.33 50.19
N LEU A 16 -6.02 -4.43 49.21
CA LEU A 16 -5.00 -3.42 48.85
C LEU A 16 -4.86 -2.30 49.90
N GLU A 17 -5.91 -2.00 50.66
CA GLU A 17 -5.80 -1.06 51.79
C GLU A 17 -4.88 -1.60 52.90
N LEU A 18 -4.63 -2.92 52.90
CA LEU A 18 -3.69 -3.58 53.80
C LEU A 18 -2.23 -3.54 53.31
N GLU A 19 -1.90 -2.64 52.37
CA GLU A 19 -0.53 -2.38 51.92
C GLU A 19 0.36 -1.73 53.00
N GLY A 20 1.45 -2.42 53.34
CA GLY A 20 2.52 -1.95 54.23
C GLY A 20 2.50 -2.50 55.66
N LEU A 21 1.37 -3.01 56.14
CA LEU A 21 1.24 -3.69 57.46
C LEU A 21 1.58 -5.20 57.30
N PRO A 22 2.16 -5.88 58.31
CA PRO A 22 2.43 -7.32 58.25
C PRO A 22 1.13 -8.13 58.25
N CYS A 23 0.77 -8.72 57.11
CA CYS A 23 -0.50 -9.41 56.93
C CYS A 23 -0.39 -10.94 56.98
N ILE A 24 -1.40 -11.55 57.63
CA ILE A 24 -1.75 -12.98 57.55
C ILE A 24 -3.18 -13.01 57.02
N LEU A 25 -3.42 -13.67 55.88
CA LEU A 25 -4.77 -13.89 55.36
C LEU A 25 -5.15 -15.35 55.57
N ILE A 26 -6.33 -15.56 56.16
CA ILE A 26 -6.92 -16.88 56.39
C ILE A 26 -8.19 -16.95 55.54
N PHE A 27 -8.16 -17.75 54.48
CA PHE A 27 -9.27 -17.88 53.56
C PHE A 27 -10.18 -19.03 54.00
N SER A 28 -11.44 -18.72 54.28
CA SER A 28 -12.44 -19.69 54.74
C SER A 28 -13.70 -19.64 53.88
N GLY A 29 -14.16 -20.80 53.40
CA GLY A 29 -15.32 -20.89 52.49
C GLY A 29 -14.94 -20.92 51.01
N MET A 30 -15.49 -20.00 50.21
CA MET A 30 -15.22 -19.90 48.76
C MET A 30 -14.17 -18.85 48.44
N ASP A 31 -13.48 -19.06 47.31
CA ASP A 31 -12.43 -18.20 46.77
C ASP A 31 -12.92 -16.76 46.44
N PRO A 32 -12.28 -15.69 46.95
CA PRO A 32 -12.59 -14.30 46.60
C PRO A 32 -12.06 -13.95 45.20
N GLN A 33 -12.88 -14.20 44.19
CA GLN A 33 -12.49 -14.13 42.79
C GLN A 33 -12.10 -12.71 42.34
N GLY A 34 -10.81 -12.52 42.07
CA GLY A 34 -10.27 -11.33 41.41
C GLY A 34 -9.77 -10.22 42.35
N GLU A 35 -9.72 -10.44 43.66
CA GLU A 35 -9.14 -9.47 44.58
C GLU A 35 -7.60 -9.43 44.53
N SER A 36 -7.03 -8.23 44.70
CA SER A 36 -5.58 -8.01 44.69
C SER A 36 -5.04 -7.91 46.12
N LEU A 37 -4.08 -8.78 46.46
CA LEU A 37 -3.49 -8.89 47.78
C LEU A 37 -2.38 -7.82 48.01
N PRO A 38 -2.03 -7.45 49.25
CA PRO A 38 -1.03 -6.42 49.53
C PRO A 38 0.41 -6.97 49.44
N ARG A 39 1.37 -6.12 49.09
CA ARG A 39 2.80 -6.47 48.96
C ARG A 39 3.51 -6.74 50.29
N SER A 40 2.82 -6.52 51.40
CA SER A 40 3.23 -6.88 52.76
C SER A 40 2.62 -8.20 53.28
N LEU A 41 1.87 -8.94 52.45
CA LEU A 41 1.38 -10.28 52.78
C LEU A 41 2.54 -11.26 52.96
N ARG A 42 2.61 -11.94 54.11
CA ARG A 42 3.66 -12.92 54.43
C ARG A 42 3.16 -14.34 54.59
N TYR A 43 1.90 -14.51 54.98
CA TYR A 43 1.31 -15.81 55.27
C TYR A 43 -0.09 -15.88 54.66
N CYS A 44 -0.32 -16.94 53.90
CA CYS A 44 -1.59 -17.26 53.25
C CYS A 44 -2.05 -18.62 53.75
N ASP A 45 -3.16 -18.69 54.47
CA ASP A 45 -3.71 -19.93 54.99
C ASP A 45 -4.95 -20.35 54.19
N LEU A 46 -4.77 -21.38 53.37
CA LEU A 46 -5.78 -21.95 52.49
C LEU A 46 -6.42 -23.21 53.11
N ARG A 47 -6.08 -23.56 54.36
CA ARG A 47 -6.56 -24.79 55.02
C ARG A 47 -8.06 -24.83 55.30
N LEU A 48 -8.76 -23.70 55.18
CA LEU A 48 -10.20 -23.56 55.42
C LEU A 48 -11.01 -23.24 54.15
N ILE A 49 -10.38 -23.22 52.97
CA ILE A 49 -11.09 -23.17 51.69
C ILE A 49 -11.79 -24.51 51.45
N ASN A 50 -12.98 -24.47 50.83
CA ASN A 50 -13.72 -25.65 50.41
C ASN A 50 -13.00 -26.36 49.23
N SER A 51 -12.00 -27.17 49.56
CA SER A 51 -11.10 -27.77 48.58
C SER A 51 -11.84 -28.73 47.63
N SER A 52 -12.04 -28.31 46.38
CA SER A 52 -12.36 -29.22 45.26
C SER A 52 -11.11 -30.00 44.85
N SER A 53 -10.58 -30.78 45.81
CA SER A 53 -9.17 -31.17 46.01
C SER A 53 -8.48 -31.99 44.91
N LEU A 54 -9.19 -32.28 43.82
CA LEU A 54 -8.71 -33.06 42.67
C LEU A 54 -8.87 -32.33 41.32
N VAL A 55 -9.40 -31.10 41.30
CA VAL A 55 -9.57 -30.28 40.08
C VAL A 55 -8.39 -29.33 39.93
N ARG A 56 -7.59 -29.55 38.87
CA ARG A 56 -6.38 -28.81 38.53
C ARG A 56 -6.64 -27.30 38.48
N THR A 57 -7.70 -26.88 37.80
CA THR A 57 -8.01 -25.45 37.59
C THR A 57 -8.39 -24.73 38.89
N SER A 58 -9.10 -25.38 39.81
CA SER A 58 -9.39 -24.80 41.13
C SER A 58 -8.09 -24.63 41.93
N LEU A 59 -7.26 -25.67 41.94
CA LEU A 59 -5.98 -25.65 42.66
C LEU A 59 -4.98 -24.66 42.06
N GLU A 60 -4.92 -24.50 40.73
CA GLU A 60 -4.12 -23.48 40.05
C GLU A 60 -4.59 -22.05 40.39
N GLN A 61 -5.89 -21.86 40.64
CA GLN A 61 -6.48 -20.59 41.06
C GLN A 61 -6.18 -20.30 42.55
N GLU A 62 -6.47 -21.25 43.45
CA GLU A 62 -6.19 -21.18 44.89
C GLU A 62 -4.69 -20.94 45.20
N LEU A 63 -3.79 -21.66 44.51
CA LEU A 63 -2.33 -21.45 44.62
C LEU A 63 -1.87 -20.18 43.89
N GLY A 64 -2.60 -19.74 42.86
CA GLY A 64 -2.33 -18.53 42.09
C GLY A 64 -2.34 -17.26 42.95
N LEU A 65 -3.22 -17.20 43.96
CA LEU A 65 -3.25 -16.15 44.97
C LEU A 65 -1.89 -15.92 45.65
N ALA A 66 -1.15 -16.99 45.92
CA ALA A 66 0.17 -16.93 46.57
C ALA A 66 1.33 -16.65 45.61
N ALA A 67 1.12 -16.79 44.29
CA ALA A 67 2.17 -16.58 43.27
C ALA A 67 2.47 -15.08 42.98
N TYR A 68 1.79 -14.17 43.68
CA TYR A 68 1.70 -12.72 43.43
C TYR A 68 3.06 -11.99 43.24
N PHE A 69 4.17 -12.50 43.80
CA PHE A 69 5.47 -11.79 43.86
C PHE A 69 6.60 -12.35 42.99
N VAL A 70 6.33 -13.35 42.15
CA VAL A 70 7.37 -13.94 41.29
C VAL A 70 7.55 -13.09 40.02
N SER A 71 8.29 -11.98 40.13
CA SER A 71 8.76 -11.23 38.96
C SER A 71 9.68 -12.11 38.11
N SER A 72 9.34 -12.34 36.84
CA SER A 72 10.17 -13.15 35.92
C SER A 72 11.42 -12.42 35.41
N GLU A 73 11.72 -11.25 35.98
CA GLU A 73 12.79 -10.35 35.57
C GLU A 73 14.10 -10.64 36.31
N ILE A 74 14.88 -11.59 35.79
CA ILE A 74 16.34 -11.55 35.96
C ILE A 74 16.89 -10.67 34.83
N HIS A 75 16.68 -9.35 34.95
CA HIS A 75 17.29 -8.40 34.02
C HIS A 75 18.80 -8.32 34.28
N THR A 76 19.59 -8.71 33.27
CA THR A 76 21.00 -8.35 33.19
C THR A 76 21.09 -6.86 32.84
N GLU A 77 21.48 -6.05 33.83
CA GLU A 77 21.59 -4.59 33.66
C GLU A 77 22.53 -4.20 32.51
N LYS A 78 22.00 -3.43 31.56
CA LYS A 78 22.77 -2.54 30.69
C LYS A 78 22.07 -1.16 30.70
N PRO A 79 22.84 -0.07 30.64
CA PRO A 79 22.29 1.28 30.77
C PRO A 79 21.45 1.66 29.55
N VAL A 80 20.37 2.40 29.80
CA VAL A 80 19.57 3.03 28.75
C VAL A 80 20.38 4.16 28.11
N VAL A 81 20.47 4.12 26.79
CA VAL A 81 20.77 5.27 25.93
C VAL A 81 19.51 5.49 25.09
N ASN A 82 19.06 6.73 24.98
CA ASN A 82 17.84 7.07 24.23
C ASN A 82 18.09 7.05 22.70
N ASP A 83 16.98 7.14 21.98
CA ASP A 83 16.82 7.25 20.52
C ASP A 83 16.95 5.95 19.70
N VAL A 84 16.35 6.00 18.51
CA VAL A 84 16.09 4.93 17.52
C VAL A 84 14.92 3.98 17.83
N LEU A 85 13.76 4.37 17.28
CA LEU A 85 12.72 3.52 16.65
C LEU A 85 12.47 2.12 17.24
N GLU A 86 11.31 1.94 17.90
CA GLU A 86 10.76 0.61 18.20
C GLU A 86 10.41 -0.14 16.90
N SER A 87 11.24 -1.10 16.52
CA SER A 87 10.92 -2.07 15.47
C SER A 87 10.05 -3.20 16.05
N ASP A 88 8.78 -3.22 15.66
CA ASP A 88 7.73 -4.13 16.17
C ASP A 88 8.14 -5.62 16.11
N PRO A 89 8.33 -6.31 17.25
CA PRO A 89 8.84 -7.68 17.29
C PRO A 89 7.77 -8.77 17.13
N GLU A 90 6.50 -8.43 16.85
CA GLU A 90 5.43 -9.41 16.58
C GLU A 90 5.12 -9.59 15.08
N LYS A 91 6.18 -9.79 14.26
CA LYS A 91 6.01 -10.26 12.88
C LYS A 91 5.64 -11.75 12.83
N LEU A 92 4.39 -12.06 13.20
CA LEU A 92 3.81 -13.39 13.10
C LEU A 92 3.95 -13.93 11.68
N SER A 93 4.43 -15.18 11.56
CA SER A 93 4.55 -15.88 10.28
C SER A 93 3.16 -16.26 9.76
N SER A 94 2.74 -15.68 8.64
CA SER A 94 1.56 -16.08 7.89
C SER A 94 1.71 -17.50 7.35
N THR A 95 1.00 -18.46 7.94
CA THR A 95 0.89 -19.84 7.43
C THR A 95 -0.46 -20.04 6.74
N ASP A 96 -0.67 -19.31 5.66
CA ASP A 96 -1.79 -19.51 4.74
C ASP A 96 -1.37 -20.52 3.67
N ASN A 97 -1.41 -21.81 4.04
CA ASN A 97 -1.37 -22.92 3.09
C ASN A 97 -2.81 -23.39 2.85
N GLU A 98 -3.40 -23.03 1.71
CA GLU A 98 -4.53 -23.78 1.14
C GLU A 98 -3.99 -24.88 0.21
N ASP A 99 -4.75 -25.96 0.04
CA ASP A 99 -4.26 -27.21 -0.54
C ASP A 99 -4.02 -27.15 -2.06
N GLU A 100 -2.85 -27.61 -2.52
CA GLU A 100 -2.64 -28.00 -3.93
C GLU A 100 -3.04 -29.46 -4.15
N GLU A 101 -4.26 -29.69 -4.69
CA GLU A 101 -4.61 -30.99 -5.28
C GLU A 101 -3.82 -31.21 -6.57
N ILE A 102 -2.73 -31.98 -6.51
CA ILE A 102 -1.96 -32.39 -7.69
C ILE A 102 -2.77 -33.40 -8.51
N ALA A 103 -3.46 -32.90 -9.54
CA ALA A 103 -4.15 -33.71 -10.53
C ALA A 103 -3.19 -34.72 -11.19
N THR A 104 -3.49 -36.01 -11.05
CA THR A 104 -2.61 -37.08 -11.53
C THR A 104 -3.03 -37.54 -12.92
N GLU A 105 -2.49 -36.92 -13.97
CA GLU A 105 -2.59 -37.48 -15.32
C GLU A 105 -1.70 -38.72 -15.47
N GLY A 106 -2.28 -39.82 -15.96
CA GLY A 106 -1.58 -41.08 -16.14
C GLY A 106 -1.01 -41.23 -17.54
N SER A 107 0.27 -41.63 -17.65
CA SER A 107 0.82 -42.20 -18.88
C SER A 107 1.75 -43.39 -18.59
N THR A 108 1.73 -44.37 -19.48
CA THR A 108 2.38 -45.68 -19.28
C THR A 108 3.71 -45.80 -20.02
N SER A 109 4.77 -46.25 -19.33
CA SER A 109 5.83 -47.02 -19.98
C SER A 109 6.58 -47.91 -18.97
N GLU A 110 6.86 -49.14 -19.38
CA GLU A 110 7.69 -50.08 -18.60
C GLU A 110 9.19 -49.77 -18.72
N LYS A 111 9.99 -50.09 -17.69
CA LYS A 111 11.06 -51.11 -17.78
C LYS A 111 11.78 -51.42 -16.45
N ARG A 112 12.09 -52.72 -16.32
CA ARG A 112 13.15 -53.42 -15.54
C ARG A 112 14.39 -52.56 -15.14
N SER A 113 15.14 -52.81 -14.05
CA SER A 113 15.07 -53.81 -12.93
C SER A 113 16.16 -53.49 -11.83
N PRO A 114 16.72 -54.39 -10.96
CA PRO A 114 16.54 -54.18 -9.51
C PRO A 114 17.78 -54.29 -8.55
N MET A 115 17.57 -53.84 -7.30
CA MET A 115 18.12 -54.30 -6.00
C MET A 115 19.54 -54.90 -5.86
N LYS A 116 20.31 -54.39 -4.87
CA LYS A 116 21.01 -55.15 -3.77
C LYS A 116 21.64 -54.17 -2.74
N ARG A 117 21.50 -54.37 -1.40
CA ARG A 117 22.43 -55.03 -0.42
C ARG A 117 23.80 -54.33 -0.23
N GLU A 118 24.44 -54.23 0.94
CA GLU A 118 24.17 -54.77 2.30
C GLU A 118 24.88 -53.96 3.44
N ARG A 119 24.86 -54.50 4.68
CA ARG A 119 25.51 -54.11 5.98
C ARG A 119 26.94 -53.49 5.90
N SER A 120 27.50 -52.80 6.91
CA SER A 120 27.52 -53.00 8.40
C SER A 120 27.81 -51.69 9.17
N ARG A 121 27.43 -51.46 10.45
CA ARG A 121 28.03 -51.94 11.74
C ARG A 121 29.58 -51.92 11.78
N SER A 122 30.30 -51.55 12.85
CA SER A 122 30.10 -50.78 14.13
C SER A 122 31.35 -50.98 15.02
N HIS A 123 31.77 -50.02 15.88
CA HIS A 123 32.23 -50.23 17.29
C HIS A 123 33.00 -49.06 17.92
N ASP A 124 32.87 -48.94 19.25
CA ASP A 124 33.57 -48.01 20.16
C ASP A 124 34.88 -48.57 20.74
N SER A 125 35.80 -47.68 21.14
CA SER A 125 36.59 -47.70 22.41
C SER A 125 37.53 -46.47 22.44
N ALA A 126 37.65 -45.62 23.45
CA ALA A 126 37.62 -45.70 24.94
C ALA A 126 39.03 -45.75 25.58
N SER A 127 39.10 -45.34 26.86
CA SER A 127 40.34 -45.00 27.63
C SER A 127 40.99 -43.66 27.20
N SER A 128 41.64 -42.87 28.07
CA SER A 128 41.88 -42.88 29.52
C SER A 128 42.17 -41.40 29.95
N SER A 129 42.25 -40.90 31.18
CA SER A 129 41.94 -41.22 32.59
C SER A 129 42.56 -40.05 33.42
N LEU A 130 42.32 -39.95 34.75
CA LEU A 130 42.88 -38.91 35.66
C LEU A 130 42.32 -37.48 35.41
N SER A 131 41.55 -36.79 36.27
CA SER A 131 41.36 -36.81 37.74
C SER A 131 42.55 -36.25 38.54
N SER A 132 42.40 -35.49 39.63
CA SER A 132 41.21 -34.93 40.33
C SER A 132 41.65 -34.03 41.52
N LYS A 133 40.69 -33.59 42.38
CA LYS A 133 40.84 -32.88 43.69
C LYS A 133 40.92 -31.35 43.58
N ALA A 134 40.43 -30.53 44.52
CA ALA A 134 39.73 -30.76 45.82
C ALA A 134 38.97 -29.46 46.24
N SER A 135 37.99 -29.43 47.17
CA SER A 135 37.28 -30.49 47.90
C SER A 135 36.00 -29.97 48.59
N LYS A 136 34.93 -30.78 48.55
CA LYS A 136 33.98 -31.12 49.64
C LYS A 136 33.41 -30.03 50.57
N SER A 137 32.08 -30.07 50.72
CA SER A 137 31.38 -29.90 52.01
C SER A 137 30.62 -31.19 52.36
N THR A 138 30.36 -31.46 53.64
CA THR A 138 29.83 -32.75 54.12
C THR A 138 28.69 -32.56 55.13
N GLN A 139 27.58 -33.29 54.93
CA GLN A 139 26.54 -33.71 55.89
C GLN A 139 25.90 -32.71 56.90
N VAL A 140 24.58 -32.49 56.68
CA VAL A 140 23.47 -32.78 57.64
C VAL A 140 23.25 -31.91 58.90
N SER A 141 21.95 -31.59 59.11
CA SER A 141 21.20 -31.33 60.38
C SER A 141 20.99 -29.92 60.97
N ILE A 142 19.74 -29.42 60.81
CA ILE A 142 18.75 -29.10 61.87
C ILE A 142 18.80 -27.74 62.66
N THR A 143 17.64 -27.03 62.63
CA THR A 143 17.06 -25.99 63.53
C THR A 143 17.62 -24.54 63.71
N SER A 144 16.80 -23.58 63.26
CA SER A 144 16.12 -22.49 64.02
C SER A 144 16.86 -21.26 64.65
N SER A 145 16.37 -20.05 64.30
CA SER A 145 15.96 -18.89 65.17
C SER A 145 16.87 -18.29 66.28
N SER A 146 16.86 -16.98 66.63
CA SER A 146 16.33 -15.73 66.00
C SER A 146 16.58 -14.45 66.86
N SER A 147 17.00 -13.32 66.26
CA SER A 147 16.66 -11.92 66.65
C SER A 147 17.17 -11.36 68.03
N PRO A 148 16.78 -10.14 68.51
CA PRO A 148 17.18 -8.74 68.11
C PRO A 148 17.56 -7.87 69.37
N PRO A 149 17.29 -6.52 69.57
CA PRO A 149 16.98 -5.33 68.73
C PRO A 149 17.83 -4.03 69.06
N PHE A 150 17.26 -2.80 68.95
CA PHE A 150 17.90 -1.48 68.65
C PHE A 150 17.62 -0.27 69.60
N SER A 151 18.29 0.88 69.33
CA SER A 151 17.86 2.31 69.48
C SER A 151 18.74 3.19 68.52
N SER A 152 18.72 4.53 68.31
CA SER A 152 17.79 5.72 68.33
C SER A 152 18.62 6.97 67.83
N SER A 153 18.20 8.20 67.44
CA SER A 153 16.95 8.89 66.98
C SER A 153 17.30 10.31 66.39
N SER A 154 16.31 11.14 65.95
CA SER A 154 16.39 12.64 65.73
C SER A 154 17.15 13.20 64.47
N SER A 155 16.95 14.43 63.93
CA SER A 155 15.84 15.43 63.96
C SER A 155 16.00 16.65 62.96
N SER A 156 14.88 17.29 62.58
CA SER A 156 14.63 18.73 62.22
C SER A 156 15.15 19.46 60.93
N SER A 157 14.20 20.20 60.29
CA SER A 157 14.30 21.38 59.36
C SER A 157 14.44 21.19 57.82
N ALA A 158 14.12 22.25 57.05
CA ALA A 158 13.81 22.29 55.59
C ALA A 158 14.18 23.69 54.99
N PRO A 159 14.02 24.05 53.67
CA PRO A 159 13.38 23.35 52.53
C PRO A 159 14.15 23.39 51.17
N THR A 160 13.60 22.79 50.10
CA THR A 160 13.73 23.27 48.69
C THR A 160 12.79 22.50 47.73
N HIS A 161 12.39 23.13 46.60
CA HIS A 161 11.63 22.49 45.52
C HIS A 161 12.57 22.04 44.38
N ASN A 162 12.91 20.76 44.35
CA ASN A 162 13.22 20.03 43.11
C ASN A 162 13.21 18.52 43.37
N SER A 163 12.93 17.74 42.33
CA SER A 163 12.98 16.27 42.22
C SER A 163 13.71 15.50 43.36
N PHE A 164 13.04 15.24 44.49
CA PHE A 164 13.57 14.37 45.53
C PHE A 164 12.82 13.06 45.68
N ILE A 165 13.60 12.00 45.49
CA ILE A 165 13.36 10.63 45.91
C ILE A 165 12.69 10.63 47.30
N LEU A 166 11.49 10.06 47.40
CA LEU A 166 10.86 9.79 48.69
C LEU A 166 11.65 8.71 49.41
N GLN A 167 12.63 9.13 50.22
CA GLN A 167 13.32 8.28 51.19
C GLN A 167 12.35 7.88 52.31
N THR A 168 11.43 6.95 52.00
CA THR A 168 10.76 6.17 53.03
C THR A 168 11.84 5.48 53.85
N SER A 169 11.94 5.83 55.15
CA SER A 169 12.88 5.23 56.08
C SER A 169 12.86 3.71 55.93
N GLN A 170 13.99 3.10 55.56
CA GLN A 170 14.07 1.65 55.31
C GLN A 170 13.94 0.88 56.62
N CYS A 171 12.70 0.70 57.08
CA CYS A 171 12.35 -0.37 58.00
C CYS A 171 12.86 -1.68 57.40
N SER A 172 13.53 -2.52 58.20
CA SER A 172 14.14 -3.78 57.74
C SER A 172 13.17 -4.73 57.04
N MET A 173 11.86 -4.53 57.26
CA MET A 173 10.76 -5.20 56.58
C MET A 173 10.70 -4.96 55.06
N THR A 174 11.27 -3.88 54.53
CA THR A 174 11.25 -3.59 53.07
C THR A 174 12.01 -4.64 52.26
N LYS A 175 13.10 -5.22 52.81
CA LYS A 175 13.82 -6.33 52.18
C LYS A 175 12.99 -7.62 52.07
N ALA A 176 11.92 -7.77 52.86
CA ALA A 176 11.02 -8.92 52.79
C ALA A 176 9.95 -8.81 51.68
N SER A 177 9.76 -7.62 51.07
CA SER A 177 8.79 -7.41 49.97
C SER A 177 9.15 -8.12 48.65
N LYS A 178 10.30 -8.79 48.59
CA LYS A 178 10.78 -9.58 47.44
C LYS A 178 10.75 -11.10 47.68
N GLN A 179 10.08 -11.58 48.73
CA GLN A 179 9.91 -13.00 49.00
C GLN A 179 8.44 -13.42 48.80
N PRO A 180 8.15 -14.58 48.19
CA PRO A 180 6.78 -15.07 48.08
C PRO A 180 6.22 -15.43 49.47
N PRO A 181 4.91 -15.28 49.71
CA PRO A 181 4.28 -15.60 50.98
C PRO A 181 4.38 -17.11 51.28
N ILE A 182 4.45 -17.43 52.56
CA ILE A 182 4.40 -18.81 53.06
C ILE A 182 2.94 -19.27 53.02
N VAL A 183 2.69 -20.36 52.29
CA VAL A 183 1.35 -20.93 52.09
C VAL A 183 1.13 -22.11 53.02
N PHE A 184 0.08 -22.05 53.85
CA PHE A 184 -0.42 -23.20 54.59
C PHE A 184 -1.50 -23.91 53.77
N LEU A 185 -1.26 -25.18 53.45
CA LEU A 185 -2.14 -26.03 52.65
C LEU A 185 -2.72 -27.18 53.49
N PRO A 186 -3.90 -27.72 53.12
CA PRO A 186 -4.34 -29.01 53.61
C PRO A 186 -3.28 -30.08 53.31
N LYS A 187 -2.98 -30.97 54.27
CA LYS A 187 -1.90 -31.97 54.10
C LYS A 187 -2.07 -32.82 52.83
N LEU A 188 -3.30 -33.24 52.53
CA LEU A 188 -3.61 -33.99 51.30
C LEU A 188 -3.18 -33.25 50.03
N VAL A 189 -3.44 -31.94 49.97
CA VAL A 189 -3.09 -31.09 48.83
C VAL A 189 -1.58 -30.90 48.72
N TYR A 190 -0.91 -30.64 49.85
CA TYR A 190 0.55 -30.57 49.92
C TYR A 190 1.21 -31.88 49.44
N ASP A 191 0.72 -33.03 49.91
CA ASP A 191 1.23 -34.36 49.55
C ASP A 191 1.02 -34.65 48.04
N ILE A 192 -0.11 -34.22 47.44
CA ILE A 192 -0.38 -34.34 45.98
C ILE A 192 0.54 -33.46 45.13
N ILE A 193 0.86 -32.24 45.59
CA ILE A 193 1.73 -31.30 44.86
C ILE A 193 3.20 -31.72 44.95
N THR A 194 3.64 -32.18 46.12
CA THR A 194 5.08 -32.37 46.42
C THR A 194 5.59 -33.79 46.23
N SER A 195 4.73 -34.81 46.20
CA SER A 195 5.16 -36.20 46.02
C SER A 195 5.01 -36.71 44.59
N THR A 196 5.94 -37.58 44.20
CA THR A 196 5.84 -38.39 42.98
C THR A 196 5.01 -39.66 43.22
N ASP A 197 4.53 -40.26 42.14
CA ASP A 197 4.00 -41.62 42.13
C ASP A 197 5.13 -42.68 42.05
N SER A 198 4.73 -43.95 41.97
CA SER A 198 5.65 -45.10 41.87
C SER A 198 6.37 -45.22 40.52
N SER A 199 6.03 -44.39 39.52
CA SER A 199 6.75 -44.27 38.24
C SER A 199 7.73 -43.08 38.22
N GLY A 200 7.75 -42.26 39.28
CA GLY A 200 8.58 -41.06 39.39
C GLY A 200 7.94 -39.80 38.79
N LEU A 201 6.69 -39.86 38.31
CA LEU A 201 5.96 -38.70 37.81
C LEU A 201 5.33 -37.90 38.96
N PRO A 202 5.22 -36.56 38.89
CA PRO A 202 4.55 -35.77 39.92
C PRO A 202 3.07 -36.12 40.03
N LYS A 203 2.54 -36.35 41.25
CA LYS A 203 1.12 -36.71 41.44
C LYS A 203 0.15 -35.62 40.99
N SER A 204 0.59 -34.36 40.92
CA SER A 204 -0.16 -33.25 40.30
C SER A 204 -0.55 -33.52 38.84
N SER A 205 0.13 -34.43 38.13
CA SER A 205 -0.27 -34.90 36.80
C SER A 205 -1.60 -35.67 36.78
N SER A 206 -2.06 -36.20 37.93
CA SER A 206 -3.35 -36.89 38.06
C SER A 206 -4.55 -35.96 38.22
N LEU A 207 -4.34 -34.66 38.49
CA LEU A 207 -5.41 -33.68 38.70
C LEU A 207 -6.31 -33.56 37.47
N LEU A 208 -7.62 -33.60 37.68
CA LEU A 208 -8.66 -33.48 36.65
C LEU A 208 -8.66 -32.06 36.05
N PRO A 209 -8.99 -31.87 34.77
CA PRO A 209 -9.11 -30.53 34.20
C PRO A 209 -10.41 -29.86 34.67
N TYR A 210 -10.66 -28.62 34.23
CA TYR A 210 -11.89 -27.88 34.53
C TYR A 210 -13.16 -28.71 34.25
N HIS A 211 -14.19 -28.54 35.08
CA HIS A 211 -15.29 -29.51 35.20
C HIS A 211 -16.05 -29.82 33.90
N SER A 212 -16.09 -28.92 32.92
CA SER A 212 -16.73 -29.08 31.61
C SER A 212 -15.90 -29.87 30.57
N VAL A 213 -14.64 -30.22 30.88
CA VAL A 213 -13.77 -31.04 30.04
C VAL A 213 -13.22 -32.24 30.82
N MET A 214 -12.55 -33.16 30.12
CA MET A 214 -11.82 -34.30 30.68
C MET A 214 -10.54 -34.56 29.88
N TRP A 215 -9.53 -35.19 30.49
CA TRP A 215 -8.30 -35.53 29.76
C TRP A 215 -8.57 -36.66 28.75
N ALA A 216 -7.99 -36.55 27.55
CA ALA A 216 -8.11 -37.56 26.50
C ALA A 216 -7.38 -38.88 26.85
N SER A 217 -6.33 -38.80 27.69
CA SER A 217 -5.57 -39.96 28.16
C SER A 217 -4.87 -39.66 29.48
N SER A 218 -4.66 -40.69 30.30
CA SER A 218 -3.75 -40.66 31.45
C SER A 218 -2.28 -40.53 31.02
N PHE A 219 -1.91 -41.08 29.85
CA PHE A 219 -0.56 -41.06 29.29
C PHE A 219 -0.18 -39.75 28.57
N ARG A 220 -0.95 -38.66 28.75
CA ARG A 220 -0.65 -37.36 28.16
C ARG A 220 0.72 -36.85 28.63
N PRO A 221 1.53 -36.18 27.78
CA PRO A 221 2.79 -35.59 28.20
C PRO A 221 2.63 -34.60 29.35
N LEU A 222 3.68 -34.41 30.15
CA LEU A 222 3.76 -33.30 31.09
C LEU A 222 3.96 -31.99 30.32
N MET A 223 3.30 -30.91 30.75
CA MET A 223 3.55 -29.58 30.20
C MET A 223 4.93 -29.08 30.66
N SER A 224 5.78 -28.69 29.71
CA SER A 224 7.08 -28.07 30.02
C SER A 224 6.89 -26.59 30.36
N LYS A 225 7.66 -26.10 31.34
CA LYS A 225 7.71 -24.66 31.67
C LYS A 225 8.32 -23.79 30.56
N MET A 226 8.86 -24.39 29.51
CA MET A 226 9.44 -23.72 28.33
C MET A 226 8.54 -23.80 27.08
N MET A 227 7.32 -24.35 27.17
CA MET A 227 6.39 -24.37 26.03
C MET A 227 5.88 -22.96 25.70
N THR A 228 5.96 -22.59 24.43
CA THR A 228 5.33 -21.39 23.87
C THR A 228 3.81 -21.42 24.00
N CYS A 229 3.16 -20.25 23.90
CA CYS A 229 1.69 -20.14 23.92
C CYS A 229 1.02 -21.01 22.84
N THR A 230 1.65 -21.16 21.67
CA THR A 230 1.19 -22.02 20.57
C THR A 230 1.24 -23.49 20.94
N GLU A 231 2.35 -23.97 21.50
CA GLU A 231 2.48 -25.36 21.98
C GLU A 231 1.51 -25.68 23.12
N GLN A 232 1.31 -24.74 24.05
CA GLN A 232 0.29 -24.89 25.10
C GLN A 232 -1.13 -24.95 24.51
N SER A 233 -1.43 -24.11 23.51
CA SER A 233 -2.71 -24.13 22.79
C SER A 233 -2.95 -25.48 22.10
N LEU A 234 -1.96 -25.99 21.37
CA LEU A 234 -2.01 -27.31 20.72
C LEU A 234 -2.14 -28.45 21.75
N TYR A 235 -1.40 -28.40 22.85
CA TYR A 235 -1.50 -29.38 23.93
C TYR A 235 -2.91 -29.46 24.52
N TYR A 236 -3.52 -28.32 24.87
CA TYR A 236 -4.89 -28.33 25.41
C TYR A 236 -5.93 -28.74 24.36
N ARG A 237 -5.75 -28.41 23.07
CA ARG A 237 -6.60 -28.91 21.98
C ARG A 237 -6.52 -30.43 21.81
N GLN A 238 -5.31 -30.99 21.84
CA GLN A 238 -5.04 -32.42 21.63
C GLN A 238 -5.46 -33.30 22.83
N TRP A 239 -5.20 -32.83 24.06
CA TRP A 239 -5.32 -33.67 25.26
C TRP A 239 -6.56 -33.38 26.11
N THR A 240 -7.48 -32.49 25.71
CA THR A 240 -8.78 -32.29 26.38
C THR A 240 -9.97 -32.66 25.49
N VAL A 241 -10.95 -33.33 26.08
CA VAL A 241 -12.21 -33.74 25.43
C VAL A 241 -13.37 -32.99 26.11
N PRO A 242 -14.30 -32.37 25.34
CA PRO A 242 -15.49 -31.73 25.90
C PRO A 242 -16.47 -32.75 26.50
N LYS A 243 -17.13 -32.38 27.59
CA LYS A 243 -18.31 -33.08 28.15
C LYS A 243 -19.61 -32.46 27.60
N PRO A 244 -20.79 -33.09 27.77
CA PRO A 244 -22.07 -32.56 27.28
C PRO A 244 -22.44 -31.12 27.70
N ILE A 245 -21.84 -30.61 28.76
CA ILE A 245 -22.02 -29.23 29.26
C ILE A 245 -21.05 -28.20 28.63
N HIS A 246 -20.27 -28.58 27.61
CA HIS A 246 -19.30 -27.73 26.94
C HIS A 246 -19.77 -27.38 25.52
N MET A 247 -19.61 -26.11 25.11
CA MET A 247 -20.07 -25.63 23.80
C MET A 247 -19.54 -26.48 22.63
N ASP A 248 -18.26 -26.87 22.67
CA ASP A 248 -17.64 -27.72 21.64
C ASP A 248 -18.09 -29.20 21.63
N TYR A 249 -19.01 -29.65 22.50
CA TYR A 249 -19.35 -31.08 22.60
C TYR A 249 -19.87 -31.67 21.27
N ASN A 250 -20.71 -30.92 20.56
CA ASN A 250 -21.29 -31.35 19.28
C ASN A 250 -20.32 -31.24 18.10
N ASN A 251 -19.27 -30.41 18.21
CA ASN A 251 -18.32 -30.11 17.13
C ASN A 251 -17.40 -31.30 16.76
N ARG A 252 -17.54 -32.45 17.42
CA ARG A 252 -16.73 -33.66 17.22
C ARG A 252 -17.32 -34.65 16.19
N ASN A 253 -18.53 -34.38 15.68
CA ASN A 253 -19.29 -35.34 14.86
C ASN A 253 -19.15 -35.13 13.35
N GLU A 254 -18.46 -34.09 12.89
CA GLU A 254 -18.18 -33.85 11.47
C GLU A 254 -16.77 -34.36 11.12
N GLY A 255 -16.67 -35.19 10.08
CA GLY A 255 -15.49 -36.03 9.78
C GLY A 255 -14.26 -35.33 9.21
N ARG A 256 -13.91 -34.12 9.68
CA ARG A 256 -12.61 -33.48 9.39
C ARG A 256 -11.50 -34.12 10.24
N MET A 257 -10.27 -34.09 9.74
CA MET A 257 -9.10 -34.58 10.51
C MET A 257 -8.70 -33.63 11.64
N ASP A 258 -9.01 -32.33 11.52
CA ASP A 258 -8.80 -31.33 12.56
C ASP A 258 -9.73 -31.56 13.75
N THR A 259 -9.14 -31.79 14.93
CA THR A 259 -9.89 -32.17 16.14
C THR A 259 -10.50 -30.97 16.88
N PHE A 260 -10.50 -29.78 16.26
CA PHE A 260 -10.97 -28.53 16.86
C PHE A 260 -11.38 -27.50 15.79
N HIS A 261 -12.31 -26.61 16.15
CA HIS A 261 -12.69 -25.47 15.29
C HIS A 261 -11.55 -24.43 15.21
N PRO A 262 -11.20 -23.92 14.02
CA PRO A 262 -10.00 -23.08 13.84
C PRO A 262 -10.07 -21.75 14.61
N ARG A 263 -11.27 -21.19 14.80
CA ARG A 263 -11.47 -19.92 15.54
C ARG A 263 -11.48 -20.10 17.08
N ARG A 264 -11.09 -21.28 17.60
CA ARG A 264 -10.85 -21.50 19.03
C ARG A 264 -9.53 -20.84 19.45
N LEU A 265 -9.58 -19.96 20.43
CA LEU A 265 -8.42 -19.28 21.00
C LEU A 265 -8.12 -19.79 22.42
N LEU A 266 -6.85 -19.81 22.81
CA LEU A 266 -6.44 -20.00 24.21
C LEU A 266 -5.98 -18.64 24.75
N LEU A 267 -6.68 -18.12 25.76
CA LEU A 267 -6.26 -16.93 26.48
C LEU A 267 -5.38 -17.37 27.67
N SER A 268 -4.10 -17.03 27.63
CA SER A 268 -3.16 -17.17 28.74
C SER A 268 -2.86 -15.80 29.36
N GLY A 269 -2.55 -15.78 30.65
CA GLY A 269 -2.22 -14.57 31.40
C GLY A 269 -1.68 -14.91 32.80
N PRO A 270 -1.13 -13.91 33.53
CA PRO A 270 -0.70 -14.11 34.91
C PRO A 270 -1.89 -14.50 35.82
N PRO A 271 -1.65 -15.26 36.91
CA PRO A 271 -2.71 -15.90 37.71
C PRO A 271 -3.70 -14.95 38.40
N GLN A 272 -3.39 -13.66 38.44
CA GLN A 272 -4.28 -12.59 38.96
C GLN A 272 -5.41 -12.23 37.99
N ILE A 273 -5.27 -12.53 36.68
CA ILE A 273 -6.29 -12.18 35.68
C ILE A 273 -7.40 -13.23 35.67
N GLY A 274 -8.45 -12.97 36.44
CA GLY A 274 -9.68 -13.76 36.41
C GLY A 274 -10.36 -13.76 35.03
N LYS A 275 -11.26 -14.72 34.81
CA LYS A 275 -11.92 -14.99 33.51
C LYS A 275 -12.49 -13.73 32.84
N THR A 276 -13.13 -12.87 33.62
CA THR A 276 -13.71 -11.60 33.15
C THR A 276 -12.63 -10.60 32.69
N GLY A 277 -11.51 -10.50 33.40
CA GLY A 277 -10.38 -9.64 33.02
C GLY A 277 -9.72 -10.13 31.72
N ALA A 278 -9.53 -11.44 31.57
CA ALA A 278 -9.00 -12.03 30.35
C ALA A 278 -9.94 -11.80 29.15
N TYR A 279 -11.25 -11.89 29.36
CA TYR A 279 -12.25 -11.60 28.33
C TYR A 279 -12.29 -10.12 27.94
N LEU A 280 -12.26 -9.19 28.91
CA LEU A 280 -12.20 -7.75 28.64
C LEU A 280 -10.90 -7.35 27.93
N GLN A 281 -9.76 -7.93 28.30
CA GLN A 281 -8.50 -7.70 27.59
C GLN A 281 -8.53 -8.29 26.18
N PHE A 282 -9.13 -9.46 25.97
CA PHE A 282 -9.37 -10.00 24.62
C PHE A 282 -10.28 -9.09 23.79
N LEU A 283 -11.37 -8.56 24.35
CA LEU A 283 -12.23 -7.58 23.65
C LEU A 283 -11.47 -6.28 23.33
N SER A 284 -10.59 -5.82 24.21
CA SER A 284 -9.72 -4.64 23.98
C SER A 284 -8.75 -4.88 22.81
N ILE A 285 -8.10 -6.04 22.77
CA ILE A 285 -7.21 -6.45 21.67
C ILE A 285 -8.01 -6.61 20.37
N LEU A 286 -9.13 -7.34 20.40
CA LEU A 286 -9.99 -7.56 19.23
C LEU A 286 -10.55 -6.24 18.67
N SER A 287 -10.97 -5.32 19.54
CA SER A 287 -11.40 -3.97 19.13
C SER A 287 -10.28 -3.21 18.41
N ARG A 288 -9.05 -3.20 18.96
CA ARG A 288 -7.88 -2.58 18.31
C ARG A 288 -7.53 -3.26 16.97
N MET A 289 -7.63 -4.57 16.88
CA MET A 289 -7.41 -5.32 15.64
C MET A 289 -8.47 -4.99 14.58
N LEU A 290 -9.75 -4.95 14.95
CA LEU A 290 -10.85 -4.58 14.06
C LEU A 290 -10.71 -3.12 13.58
N ILE A 291 -10.30 -2.20 14.44
CA ILE A 291 -9.99 -0.81 14.05
C ILE A 291 -8.84 -0.79 13.03
N ARG A 292 -7.70 -1.45 13.33
CA ARG A 292 -6.56 -1.56 12.40
C ARG A 292 -6.91 -2.21 11.06
N LEU A 293 -7.85 -3.17 11.03
CA LEU A 293 -8.35 -3.77 9.78
C LEU A 293 -9.23 -2.81 8.96
N THR A 294 -9.85 -1.82 9.61
CA THR A 294 -10.53 -0.70 8.92
C THR A 294 -9.61 0.47 8.57
N GLU A 295 -8.31 0.38 8.86
CA GLU A 295 -7.33 1.43 8.57
C GLU A 295 -6.39 1.00 7.45
N VAL A 296 -6.05 1.93 6.55
CA VAL A 296 -5.02 1.73 5.53
C VAL A 296 -4.12 2.97 5.45
N ASP A 297 -2.86 2.75 5.12
CA ASP A 297 -1.91 3.83 4.90
C ASP A 297 -2.13 4.41 3.49
N VAL A 298 -2.55 5.67 3.43
CA VAL A 298 -2.89 6.44 2.22
C VAL A 298 -1.79 7.46 1.98
N TYR A 299 -1.42 7.71 0.72
CA TYR A 299 -0.47 8.78 0.40
C TYR A 299 -1.06 10.16 0.75
N ASP A 300 -0.27 10.94 1.49
CA ASP A 300 -0.60 12.33 1.84
C ASP A 300 0.08 13.23 0.80
N GLU A 301 -0.62 13.49 -0.31
CA GLU A 301 -0.03 14.11 -1.51
C GLU A 301 -0.27 15.63 -1.52
N GLU A 302 0.37 16.33 -0.56
CA GLU A 302 0.48 17.80 -0.52
C GLU A 302 0.99 18.37 -1.85
N GLU A 303 0.23 19.22 -2.51
CA GLU A 303 0.62 19.72 -3.84
C GLU A 303 1.97 20.47 -3.78
N ILE A 304 2.90 20.11 -4.66
CA ILE A 304 4.17 20.80 -4.79
C ILE A 304 3.99 22.12 -5.55
N ASN A 305 4.91 23.07 -5.37
CA ASN A 305 4.98 24.32 -6.16
C ASN A 305 3.78 25.29 -6.01
N ILE A 306 2.93 25.16 -4.97
CA ILE A 306 1.78 26.06 -4.72
C ILE A 306 2.19 27.53 -4.62
N ASN A 307 3.27 27.82 -3.87
CA ASN A 307 3.73 29.18 -3.52
C ASN A 307 4.19 30.05 -4.71
N ILE A 308 4.12 29.57 -5.96
CA ILE A 308 4.47 30.35 -7.15
C ILE A 308 3.35 31.38 -7.52
N LYS A 309 2.18 31.30 -6.87
CA LYS A 309 0.96 32.08 -7.21
C LYS A 309 0.71 33.38 -6.43
N GLU A 310 1.72 34.01 -5.84
CA GLU A 310 1.51 35.21 -4.99
C GLU A 310 1.11 36.50 -5.75
N GLU A 311 1.10 36.53 -7.09
CA GLU A 311 0.86 37.76 -7.88
C GLU A 311 -0.51 37.89 -8.59
N SER A 312 -1.48 36.97 -8.43
CA SER A 312 -2.75 37.04 -9.19
C SER A 312 -4.04 36.87 -8.37
N ASP A 313 -4.56 37.98 -7.82
CA ASP A 313 -5.89 38.09 -7.17
C ASP A 313 -7.10 38.00 -8.14
N GLN A 314 -6.95 37.34 -9.31
CA GLN A 314 -8.02 37.17 -10.29
C GLN A 314 -8.78 35.86 -10.07
N TYR A 315 -9.83 35.93 -9.25
CA TYR A 315 -10.80 34.84 -9.09
C TYR A 315 -11.70 34.75 -10.32
N TYR A 316 -11.68 33.62 -11.02
CA TYR A 316 -12.53 33.37 -12.19
C TYR A 316 -13.96 32.97 -11.80
N HIS A 317 -14.11 32.34 -10.64
CA HIS A 317 -15.35 31.74 -10.15
C HIS A 317 -15.70 32.21 -8.73
N GLN A 318 -16.97 32.06 -8.32
CA GLN A 318 -17.35 32.23 -6.91
C GLN A 318 -17.06 30.93 -6.13
N PRO A 319 -16.71 31.00 -4.83
CA PRO A 319 -16.42 29.81 -4.02
C PRO A 319 -17.57 28.78 -3.90
N GLY A 320 -18.80 29.16 -4.25
CA GLY A 320 -19.97 28.29 -4.27
C GLY A 320 -20.39 27.77 -5.66
N ASP A 321 -19.63 28.03 -6.73
CA ASP A 321 -19.99 27.58 -8.07
C ASP A 321 -19.92 26.05 -8.19
N LEU A 322 -21.05 25.40 -8.50
CA LEU A 322 -21.15 23.94 -8.59
C LEU A 322 -20.55 23.36 -9.88
N TRP A 323 -20.55 24.13 -10.97
CA TRP A 323 -20.04 23.74 -12.28
C TRP A 323 -19.29 24.91 -12.94
N PRO A 324 -18.26 24.64 -13.77
CA PRO A 324 -17.55 25.69 -14.50
C PRO A 324 -18.44 26.30 -15.60
N ASP A 325 -18.54 27.63 -15.65
CA ASP A 325 -19.04 28.33 -16.84
C ASP A 325 -18.03 28.23 -17.99
N LEU A 326 -18.49 27.78 -19.15
CA LEU A 326 -17.65 27.51 -20.32
C LEU A 326 -16.97 28.77 -20.86
N GLU A 327 -17.68 29.91 -20.92
CA GLU A 327 -17.12 31.14 -21.48
C GLU A 327 -16.14 31.83 -20.52
N THR A 328 -16.28 31.61 -19.22
CA THR A 328 -15.33 32.05 -18.20
C THR A 328 -14.11 31.13 -18.18
N PHE A 329 -14.32 29.80 -18.18
CA PHE A 329 -13.24 28.82 -18.15
C PHE A 329 -12.31 28.91 -19.38
N LYS A 330 -12.84 29.20 -20.57
CA LYS A 330 -12.05 29.48 -21.79
C LYS A 330 -11.05 30.65 -21.65
N LYS A 331 -11.22 31.53 -20.66
CA LYS A 331 -10.32 32.66 -20.38
C LYS A 331 -9.26 32.32 -19.33
N MET A 332 -9.41 31.21 -18.61
CA MET A 332 -8.48 30.81 -17.56
C MET A 332 -7.14 30.34 -18.18
N PRO A 333 -5.99 30.86 -17.74
CA PRO A 333 -4.70 30.41 -18.24
C PRO A 333 -4.42 28.97 -17.79
N PHE A 334 -3.87 28.15 -18.68
CA PHE A 334 -3.39 26.82 -18.32
C PHE A 334 -2.15 26.91 -17.44
N ASP A 335 -2.19 26.22 -16.29
CA ASP A 335 -1.06 26.09 -15.41
C ASP A 335 -0.15 24.95 -15.86
N TYR A 336 0.98 25.34 -16.45
CA TYR A 336 2.04 24.43 -16.87
C TYR A 336 2.76 23.77 -15.69
N THR A 337 2.62 24.30 -14.47
CA THR A 337 3.34 23.83 -13.28
C THR A 337 2.87 22.43 -12.87
N ILE A 338 3.81 21.52 -12.66
CA ILE A 338 3.50 20.20 -12.13
C ILE A 338 3.32 20.32 -10.62
N HIS A 339 2.09 20.08 -10.15
CA HIS A 339 1.70 20.15 -8.74
C HIS A 339 1.66 18.78 -8.04
N ASP A 340 1.76 17.68 -8.79
CA ASP A 340 1.65 16.31 -8.24
C ASP A 340 2.97 15.83 -7.61
N PRO A 341 2.99 15.45 -6.30
CA PRO A 341 4.17 14.89 -5.64
C PRO A 341 4.72 13.61 -6.28
N LYS A 342 3.94 12.92 -7.13
CA LYS A 342 4.44 11.79 -7.92
C LYS A 342 5.54 12.17 -8.91
N TYR A 343 5.76 13.48 -9.12
CA TYR A 343 6.73 14.07 -10.03
C TYR A 343 7.71 15.06 -9.34
N GLU A 344 8.01 14.88 -8.05
CA GLU A 344 9.09 15.61 -7.34
C GLU A 344 10.50 15.42 -7.96
N ASP A 345 10.66 14.38 -8.81
CA ASP A 345 11.85 14.06 -9.60
C ASP A 345 11.67 14.30 -11.12
N ALA A 346 10.68 15.11 -11.50
CA ALA A 346 10.46 15.59 -12.85
C ALA A 346 11.10 16.96 -13.12
N SER A 347 11.38 17.26 -14.39
CA SER A 347 11.79 18.60 -14.82
C SER A 347 10.71 19.65 -14.59
N LEU A 348 11.14 20.86 -14.24
CA LEU A 348 10.25 22.01 -14.17
C LEU A 348 9.81 22.40 -15.59
N ILE A 349 8.50 22.52 -15.83
CA ILE A 349 7.99 23.06 -17.09
C ILE A 349 8.04 24.58 -16.98
N CYS A 350 8.68 25.25 -17.94
CA CYS A 350 8.81 26.69 -17.96
C CYS A 350 7.45 27.37 -18.21
N SER A 351 6.86 27.96 -17.16
CA SER A 351 5.89 29.06 -17.30
C SER A 351 6.64 30.40 -17.38
N LYS A 352 5.96 31.46 -17.87
CA LYS A 352 6.57 32.73 -18.30
C LYS A 352 7.63 33.28 -17.31
N LEU A 353 8.88 33.33 -17.78
CA LEU A 353 10.02 34.07 -17.22
C LEU A 353 10.03 34.22 -15.68
N GLN A 354 9.95 33.11 -14.95
CA GLN A 354 10.16 33.13 -13.50
C GLN A 354 11.59 33.58 -13.19
N THR A 355 11.74 34.80 -12.67
CA THR A 355 12.92 35.20 -11.91
C THR A 355 12.92 34.48 -10.57
N ILE A 356 13.36 33.22 -10.60
CA ILE A 356 13.61 32.43 -9.40
C ILE A 356 14.84 33.03 -8.73
N ASP A 357 14.63 33.96 -7.80
CA ASP A 357 15.69 34.47 -6.93
C ASP A 357 16.29 33.31 -6.14
N SER A 358 17.60 33.15 -6.28
CA SER A 358 18.30 31.92 -5.91
C SER A 358 18.72 31.91 -4.44
N GLU A 359 17.74 31.74 -3.54
CA GLU A 359 18.04 31.29 -2.17
C GLU A 359 18.05 29.75 -2.11
N ASP A 360 19.02 29.21 -1.37
CA ASP A 360 19.37 27.79 -1.42
C ASP A 360 18.30 26.88 -0.78
N ARG A 361 17.45 26.26 -1.61
CA ARG A 361 16.86 24.94 -1.31
C ARG A 361 17.96 23.86 -1.34
N SER A 362 18.85 23.97 -0.34
CA SER A 362 20.02 23.14 -0.08
C SER A 362 19.66 21.76 0.48
N VAL A 363 18.71 21.07 -0.17
CA VAL A 363 18.44 19.66 0.11
C VAL A 363 19.63 18.84 -0.35
N SER A 364 20.46 18.44 0.60
CA SER A 364 21.63 17.57 0.43
C SER A 364 21.20 16.11 0.14
N ARG A 365 20.44 15.92 -0.94
CA ARG A 365 19.95 14.62 -1.43
C ARG A 365 21.16 13.70 -1.67
N ARG A 366 21.40 12.76 -0.76
CA ARG A 366 22.40 11.71 -0.92
C ARG A 366 22.07 10.87 -2.15
N GLN A 367 23.10 10.47 -2.89
CA GLN A 367 22.95 9.91 -4.23
C GLN A 367 22.53 8.42 -4.26
N GLU A 368 22.07 7.89 -3.11
CA GLU A 368 21.92 6.44 -2.86
C GLU A 368 20.55 6.02 -2.30
N ASP A 369 19.75 6.96 -1.76
CA ASP A 369 18.40 6.67 -1.26
C ASP A 369 17.39 6.54 -2.42
N MET A 370 17.44 5.38 -3.07
CA MET A 370 16.53 5.00 -4.15
C MET A 370 15.09 4.88 -3.61
N TYR A 371 14.16 5.59 -4.26
CA TYR A 371 12.77 5.85 -3.80
C TYR A 371 12.68 6.79 -2.59
N THR A 372 12.42 8.09 -2.82
CA THR A 372 11.88 8.98 -1.79
C THR A 372 10.60 8.37 -1.22
N CYS A 373 10.57 8.16 0.10
CA CYS A 373 9.40 7.63 0.77
C CYS A 373 8.33 8.72 0.83
N ARG A 374 7.37 8.70 -0.10
CA ARG A 374 6.21 9.59 -0.07
C ARG A 374 5.50 9.47 1.27
N GLN A 375 5.12 10.61 1.85
CA GLN A 375 4.44 10.63 3.12
C GLN A 375 3.11 9.88 3.02
N THR A 376 2.77 9.17 4.09
CA THR A 376 1.51 8.43 4.20
C THR A 376 0.87 8.69 5.55
N THR A 377 -0.43 8.94 5.50
CA THR A 377 -1.29 9.11 6.67
C THR A 377 -2.24 7.93 6.77
N ARG A 378 -2.39 7.39 8.00
CA ARG A 378 -3.28 6.25 8.25
C ARG A 378 -4.72 6.71 8.26
N MET A 379 -5.48 6.32 7.24
CA MET A 379 -6.88 6.72 7.07
C MET A 379 -7.81 5.54 7.34
N ARG A 380 -8.87 5.82 8.10
CA ARG A 380 -9.94 4.85 8.35
C ARG A 380 -10.90 4.82 7.15
N LEU A 381 -11.15 3.62 6.66
CA LEU A 381 -12.00 3.36 5.50
C LEU A 381 -13.48 3.67 5.79
N SER A 382 -14.11 4.34 4.83
CA SER A 382 -15.54 4.65 4.80
C SER A 382 -16.34 3.57 4.07
N LYS A 383 -17.68 3.66 4.15
CA LYS A 383 -18.60 2.70 3.51
C LYS A 383 -18.56 2.68 1.97
N TYR A 384 -17.74 3.53 1.34
CA TYR A 384 -17.58 3.67 -0.11
C TYR A 384 -16.22 3.17 -0.62
N ALA A 385 -15.42 2.52 0.23
CA ALA A 385 -14.04 2.15 -0.08
C ALA A 385 -13.94 1.06 -1.17
N ALA A 386 -13.00 1.20 -2.10
CA ALA A 386 -12.77 0.25 -3.19
C ALA A 386 -11.97 -1.02 -2.76
N TYR A 387 -12.07 -1.46 -1.49
CA TYR A 387 -11.16 -2.44 -0.88
C TYR A 387 -11.85 -3.68 -0.29
N ASN A 388 -11.42 -4.85 -0.75
CA ASN A 388 -12.02 -6.16 -0.41
C ASN A 388 -11.96 -6.51 1.08
N THR A 389 -10.86 -6.19 1.79
CA THR A 389 -10.69 -6.51 3.22
C THR A 389 -11.64 -5.71 4.13
N TYR A 390 -12.30 -4.68 3.60
CA TYR A 390 -13.34 -3.93 4.30
C TYR A 390 -14.75 -4.44 3.97
N HIS A 391 -14.98 -4.93 2.74
CA HIS A 391 -16.31 -5.30 2.24
C HIS A 391 -16.49 -6.81 2.06
N HIS A 392 -16.83 -7.50 3.16
CA HIS A 392 -17.16 -8.92 3.18
C HIS A 392 -18.66 -9.23 3.03
N CYS A 393 -19.44 -8.32 2.42
CA CYS A 393 -20.88 -8.49 2.17
C CYS A 393 -21.17 -9.45 0.99
N GLU A 394 -22.37 -10.01 0.91
CA GLU A 394 -22.74 -10.91 -0.21
C GLU A 394 -22.70 -10.20 -1.56
N GLN A 395 -22.98 -8.90 -1.61
CA GLN A 395 -22.96 -8.09 -2.83
C GLN A 395 -21.55 -7.96 -3.42
N CYS A 396 -20.51 -7.75 -2.60
CA CYS A 396 -19.13 -7.75 -3.08
C CYS A 396 -18.65 -9.14 -3.50
N HIS A 397 -19.06 -10.20 -2.79
CA HIS A 397 -18.80 -11.58 -3.22
C HIS A 397 -19.40 -11.87 -4.61
N GLN A 398 -20.63 -11.43 -4.87
CA GLN A 398 -21.26 -11.49 -6.19
C GLN A 398 -20.52 -10.62 -7.23
N TYR A 399 -20.17 -9.37 -6.89
CA TYR A 399 -19.48 -8.45 -7.79
C TYR A 399 -18.09 -8.97 -8.21
N MET A 400 -17.30 -9.55 -7.31
CA MET A 400 -16.00 -10.17 -7.63
C MET A 400 -16.15 -11.51 -8.37
N GLY A 401 -17.20 -12.27 -8.06
CA GLY A 401 -17.43 -13.62 -8.58
C GLY A 401 -17.11 -14.76 -7.60
N PHE A 402 -16.78 -14.47 -6.34
CA PHE A 402 -16.55 -15.47 -5.30
C PHE A 402 -17.87 -15.92 -4.66
N ASN A 403 -18.57 -16.86 -5.29
CA ASN A 403 -19.77 -17.48 -4.73
C ASN A 403 -19.40 -18.76 -3.94
N PRO A 404 -19.73 -18.89 -2.64
CA PRO A 404 -19.41 -20.08 -1.83
C PRO A 404 -20.10 -21.39 -2.30
N ARG A 405 -20.95 -21.33 -3.34
CA ARG A 405 -21.52 -22.51 -4.03
C ARG A 405 -20.70 -23.01 -5.23
N TYR A 406 -19.48 -22.49 -5.45
CA TYR A 406 -18.56 -22.93 -6.53
C TYR A 406 -19.19 -22.94 -7.95
N GLN A 407 -20.05 -21.96 -8.26
CA GLN A 407 -20.50 -21.76 -9.63
C GLN A 407 -19.40 -21.09 -10.45
N ILE A 408 -18.88 -21.80 -11.45
CA ILE A 408 -17.92 -21.26 -12.42
C ILE A 408 -18.59 -20.11 -13.20
N TYR A 409 -17.99 -18.93 -13.18
CA TYR A 409 -18.42 -17.82 -14.03
C TYR A 409 -18.05 -18.11 -15.49
N GLU A 410 -19.05 -18.55 -16.26
CA GLU A 410 -18.90 -18.71 -17.69
C GLU A 410 -18.55 -17.37 -18.35
N SER A 411 -17.40 -17.35 -19.02
CA SER A 411 -16.83 -16.17 -19.68
C SER A 411 -16.45 -16.52 -21.10
N THR A 412 -16.88 -15.70 -22.05
CA THR A 412 -16.59 -15.86 -23.48
C THR A 412 -15.43 -14.96 -23.90
N LEU A 413 -14.56 -15.48 -24.77
CA LEU A 413 -13.47 -14.72 -25.40
C LEU A 413 -13.97 -14.15 -26.73
N HIS A 414 -13.81 -12.84 -26.93
CA HIS A 414 -14.18 -12.12 -28.14
C HIS A 414 -12.97 -11.35 -28.67
N ALA A 415 -12.71 -11.42 -29.97
CA ALA A 415 -11.75 -10.52 -30.61
C ALA A 415 -12.44 -9.17 -30.91
N PHE A 416 -11.69 -8.08 -30.75
CA PHE A 416 -12.05 -6.75 -31.22
C PHE A 416 -10.84 -6.18 -31.96
N ALA A 417 -10.99 -5.85 -33.24
CA ALA A 417 -9.88 -5.49 -34.11
C ALA A 417 -10.12 -4.13 -34.78
N PHE A 418 -9.06 -3.33 -34.90
CA PHE A 418 -9.09 -2.04 -35.58
C PHE A 418 -7.77 -1.70 -36.24
N SER A 419 -7.82 -1.01 -37.39
CA SER A 419 -6.65 -0.62 -38.17
C SER A 419 -6.13 0.76 -37.75
N TYR A 420 -4.92 0.83 -37.19
CA TYR A 420 -4.31 2.12 -36.84
C TYR A 420 -3.22 2.52 -37.85
N SER A 421 -3.45 3.62 -38.56
CA SER A 421 -2.69 4.02 -39.76
C SER A 421 -1.19 4.26 -39.53
N MET A 422 -0.78 4.66 -38.33
CA MET A 422 0.64 4.87 -37.98
C MET A 422 1.37 3.57 -37.57
N LEU A 423 0.64 2.49 -37.25
CA LEU A 423 1.24 1.17 -37.01
C LEU A 423 1.25 0.31 -38.28
N GLY A 424 0.36 0.57 -39.23
CA GLY A 424 0.30 -0.14 -40.52
C GLY A 424 -0.23 -1.58 -40.44
N GLU A 425 -0.62 -2.03 -39.25
CA GLU A 425 -1.13 -3.35 -38.94
C GLU A 425 -2.50 -3.24 -38.24
N GLU A 426 -3.28 -4.32 -38.27
CA GLU A 426 -4.55 -4.44 -37.57
C GLU A 426 -4.32 -4.85 -36.10
N ILE A 427 -4.73 -4.01 -35.15
CA ILE A 427 -4.56 -4.27 -33.73
C ILE A 427 -5.71 -5.17 -33.24
N GLN A 428 -5.44 -6.46 -33.10
CA GLN A 428 -6.39 -7.42 -32.54
C GLN A 428 -6.30 -7.47 -31.00
N LEU A 429 -7.23 -6.79 -30.32
CA LEU A 429 -7.42 -6.91 -28.87
C LEU A 429 -8.40 -8.04 -28.54
N HIS A 430 -8.36 -8.53 -27.30
CA HIS A 430 -9.24 -9.63 -26.86
C HIS A 430 -10.01 -9.27 -25.59
N PHE A 431 -11.34 -9.32 -25.64
CA PHE A 431 -12.20 -9.20 -24.47
C PHE A 431 -12.53 -10.57 -23.88
N ILE A 432 -12.38 -10.72 -22.57
CA ILE A 432 -13.01 -11.79 -21.78
C ILE A 432 -14.24 -11.17 -21.11
N ILE A 433 -15.43 -11.62 -21.51
CA ILE A 433 -16.72 -11.08 -21.05
C ILE A 433 -17.45 -12.17 -20.25
N PRO A 434 -17.68 -11.98 -18.94
CA PRO A 434 -18.59 -12.82 -18.15
C PRO A 434 -20.03 -12.74 -18.67
N LYS A 435 -20.78 -13.84 -18.69
CA LYS A 435 -22.18 -13.86 -19.20
C LYS A 435 -23.11 -12.87 -18.48
N SER A 436 -22.86 -12.61 -17.20
CA SER A 436 -23.50 -11.56 -16.37
C SER A 436 -23.38 -10.14 -16.97
N LYS A 437 -22.33 -9.89 -17.75
CA LYS A 437 -21.92 -8.58 -18.29
C LYS A 437 -22.12 -8.45 -19.81
N GLU A 438 -22.58 -9.49 -20.53
CA GLU A 438 -22.90 -9.42 -21.97
C GLU A 438 -23.87 -8.27 -22.33
N HIS A 439 -24.72 -7.84 -21.39
CA HIS A 439 -25.70 -6.77 -21.60
C HIS A 439 -25.10 -5.37 -21.85
N HIS A 440 -23.81 -5.15 -21.54
CA HIS A 440 -23.08 -3.92 -21.88
C HIS A 440 -22.61 -3.88 -23.35
N PHE A 441 -22.79 -4.95 -24.12
CA PHE A 441 -22.20 -5.12 -25.46
C PHE A 441 -23.23 -5.45 -26.54
N VAL A 442 -22.84 -5.32 -27.80
CA VAL A 442 -23.62 -5.69 -28.99
C VAL A 442 -22.87 -6.79 -29.75
N PHE A 443 -23.60 -7.81 -30.22
CA PHE A 443 -23.03 -9.01 -30.81
C PHE A 443 -23.74 -9.41 -32.10
N SER A 444 -22.95 -9.76 -33.12
CA SER A 444 -23.43 -10.02 -34.47
C SER A 444 -24.29 -11.27 -34.62
N GLN A 445 -25.21 -11.26 -35.59
CA GLN A 445 -26.00 -12.42 -35.98
C GLN A 445 -25.75 -12.76 -37.46
N PRO A 446 -25.45 -14.02 -37.84
CA PRO A 446 -25.29 -15.21 -37.00
C PRO A 446 -23.80 -15.51 -36.69
N GLY A 447 -23.22 -14.86 -35.67
CA GLY A 447 -21.81 -15.11 -35.31
C GLY A 447 -21.43 -14.93 -33.84
N ARG A 448 -22.17 -14.12 -33.07
CA ARG A 448 -21.80 -13.66 -31.73
C ARG A 448 -20.41 -12.99 -31.67
N GLN A 449 -19.92 -12.46 -32.78
CA GLN A 449 -18.73 -11.59 -32.77
C GLN A 449 -19.09 -10.27 -32.09
N LEU A 450 -18.14 -9.69 -31.36
CA LEU A 450 -18.32 -8.41 -30.69
C LEU A 450 -18.35 -7.26 -31.71
N GLU A 451 -19.47 -6.56 -31.80
CA GLU A 451 -19.64 -5.42 -32.71
C GLU A 451 -19.28 -4.11 -32.00
N SER A 452 -19.82 -3.89 -30.79
CA SER A 452 -19.56 -2.69 -30.00
C SER A 452 -19.82 -2.89 -28.52
N MET A 453 -19.30 -1.96 -27.72
CA MET A 453 -19.60 -1.71 -26.33
C MET A 453 -20.58 -0.54 -26.26
N ARG A 454 -21.75 -0.74 -25.65
CA ARG A 454 -22.89 0.19 -25.75
C ARG A 454 -22.57 1.52 -25.09
N LEU A 455 -22.84 2.62 -25.78
CA LEU A 455 -22.70 3.97 -25.24
C LEU A 455 -24.09 4.61 -25.01
N PRO A 456 -24.33 5.23 -23.85
CA PRO A 456 -25.58 5.93 -23.53
C PRO A 456 -25.66 7.28 -24.26
N LEU A 457 -26.77 8.01 -24.07
CA LEU A 457 -26.95 9.34 -24.64
C LEU A 457 -26.49 10.45 -23.69
N VAL A 458 -26.03 11.56 -24.26
CA VAL A 458 -25.73 12.81 -23.53
C VAL A 458 -26.95 13.28 -22.75
N THR A 459 -28.15 13.12 -23.32
CA THR A 459 -29.43 13.51 -22.72
C THR A 459 -29.92 12.61 -21.57
N ASP A 460 -29.31 11.44 -21.35
CA ASP A 460 -29.76 10.52 -20.30
C ASP A 460 -29.57 11.13 -18.90
N LYS A 461 -30.49 10.82 -17.97
CA LYS A 461 -30.50 11.34 -16.59
C LYS A 461 -30.92 10.30 -15.54
N SER A 462 -30.63 9.02 -15.78
CA SER A 462 -30.89 8.00 -14.76
C SER A 462 -29.87 8.10 -13.62
N GLU A 463 -30.34 8.03 -12.39
CA GLU A 463 -29.49 7.91 -11.21
C GLU A 463 -29.02 6.46 -10.97
N ASP A 464 -29.57 5.48 -11.69
CA ASP A 464 -29.30 4.05 -11.48
C ASP A 464 -28.02 3.55 -12.17
N TYR A 465 -27.44 4.33 -13.10
CA TYR A 465 -26.19 3.99 -13.77
C TYR A 465 -25.21 5.16 -13.89
N ILE A 466 -23.95 4.82 -14.19
CA ILE A 466 -22.88 5.74 -14.58
C ILE A 466 -22.74 5.67 -16.10
N LYS A 467 -22.66 6.81 -16.80
CA LYS A 467 -22.58 6.82 -18.27
C LYS A 467 -21.21 6.40 -18.79
N SER A 468 -20.16 6.89 -18.14
CA SER A 468 -18.78 6.78 -18.60
C SER A 468 -18.18 5.40 -18.27
N PRO A 469 -17.73 4.61 -19.26
CA PRO A 469 -17.06 3.34 -19.00
C PRO A 469 -15.74 3.55 -18.25
N THR A 470 -15.53 2.81 -17.16
CA THR A 470 -14.30 2.87 -16.35
C THR A 470 -13.29 1.83 -16.83
N PHE A 471 -12.11 2.27 -17.25
CA PHE A 471 -10.96 1.43 -17.56
C PHE A 471 -9.90 1.53 -16.46
N THR A 472 -9.42 0.38 -16.00
CA THR A 472 -8.37 0.31 -14.97
C THR A 472 -7.19 -0.52 -15.50
N PRO A 473 -6.08 0.12 -15.95
CA PRO A 473 -4.90 -0.59 -16.43
C PRO A 473 -4.17 -1.32 -15.30
N THR A 474 -3.82 -2.60 -15.51
CA THR A 474 -3.19 -3.42 -14.47
C THR A 474 -1.71 -3.07 -14.28
N THR A 475 -1.27 -3.00 -13.02
CA THR A 475 0.15 -2.82 -12.67
C THR A 475 0.75 -4.03 -11.95
N GLY A 476 0.28 -5.24 -12.30
CA GLY A 476 0.66 -6.51 -11.67
C GLY A 476 0.00 -6.80 -10.31
N ARG A 477 -0.81 -5.87 -9.78
CA ARG A 477 -1.42 -5.90 -8.43
C ARG A 477 -2.68 -6.78 -8.32
N HIS A 478 -2.69 -7.97 -8.89
CA HIS A 478 -3.86 -8.85 -8.98
C HIS A 478 -4.56 -9.12 -7.63
N GLU A 479 -3.81 -9.31 -6.54
CA GLU A 479 -4.37 -9.50 -5.18
C GLU A 479 -4.65 -8.22 -4.41
N HIS A 480 -4.00 -7.11 -4.76
CA HIS A 480 -3.89 -5.92 -3.90
C HIS A 480 -4.52 -4.65 -4.49
N GLY A 481 -4.78 -4.64 -5.80
CA GLY A 481 -5.39 -3.54 -6.54
C GLY A 481 -6.89 -3.41 -6.26
N LEU A 482 -7.39 -2.20 -6.41
CA LEU A 482 -8.65 -1.75 -5.81
C LEU A 482 -9.81 -1.79 -6.81
N PHE A 483 -10.02 -2.97 -7.40
CA PHE A 483 -10.96 -3.19 -8.50
C PHE A 483 -12.43 -3.38 -8.05
N ASN A 484 -12.71 -3.31 -6.74
CA ASN A 484 -14.03 -3.51 -6.14
C ASN A 484 -14.81 -2.19 -5.99
N LEU A 485 -15.25 -1.65 -7.12
CA LEU A 485 -15.98 -0.39 -7.20
C LEU A 485 -17.46 -0.49 -6.76
N TYR A 486 -17.97 -1.66 -6.34
CA TYR A 486 -19.40 -1.84 -6.03
C TYR A 486 -19.93 -0.82 -5.00
N HIS A 487 -19.24 -0.66 -3.88
CA HIS A 487 -19.61 0.30 -2.83
C HIS A 487 -19.16 1.73 -3.15
N ALA A 488 -18.09 1.92 -3.91
CA ALA A 488 -17.70 3.23 -4.45
C ALA A 488 -18.81 3.80 -5.36
N MET A 489 -19.46 2.95 -6.15
CA MET A 489 -20.59 3.30 -7.01
C MET A 489 -21.96 3.24 -6.30
N ASP A 490 -21.99 3.07 -4.96
CA ASP A 490 -23.21 2.93 -4.14
C ASP A 490 -24.24 1.93 -4.72
N GLY A 491 -23.74 0.84 -5.33
CA GLY A 491 -24.54 -0.21 -5.97
C GLY A 491 -25.09 0.12 -7.38
N ALA A 492 -24.83 1.30 -7.94
CA ALA A 492 -25.28 1.67 -9.29
C ALA A 492 -24.66 0.78 -10.39
N SER A 493 -25.39 0.60 -11.50
CA SER A 493 -24.89 -0.15 -12.66
C SER A 493 -23.76 0.63 -13.35
N HIS A 494 -22.64 -0.04 -13.58
CA HIS A 494 -21.47 0.56 -14.21
C HIS A 494 -20.69 -0.48 -15.01
N LEU A 495 -20.10 0.00 -16.10
CA LEU A 495 -19.23 -0.74 -16.99
C LEU A 495 -17.79 -0.53 -16.54
N HIS A 496 -17.15 -1.59 -16.05
CA HIS A 496 -15.77 -1.57 -15.55
C HIS A 496 -14.94 -2.63 -16.27
N VAL A 497 -13.86 -2.20 -16.91
CA VAL A 497 -12.97 -3.01 -17.75
C VAL A 497 -11.56 -2.98 -17.16
N LEU A 498 -11.05 -4.15 -16.77
CA LEU A 498 -9.65 -4.31 -16.39
C LEU A 498 -8.82 -4.44 -17.67
N VAL A 499 -7.75 -3.65 -17.81
CA VAL A 499 -6.90 -3.66 -19.01
C VAL A 499 -5.60 -4.38 -18.68
N VAL A 500 -5.52 -5.63 -19.11
CA VAL A 500 -4.62 -6.66 -18.58
C VAL A 500 -3.58 -7.05 -19.61
N LYS A 501 -2.31 -7.22 -19.22
CA LYS A 501 -1.26 -7.75 -20.10
C LYS A 501 -1.45 -9.27 -20.32
N GLU A 502 -1.08 -9.78 -21.50
CA GLU A 502 -1.30 -11.18 -21.87
C GLU A 502 -0.75 -12.18 -20.83
N TYR A 503 0.44 -11.93 -20.29
CA TYR A 503 1.02 -12.80 -19.25
C TYR A 503 0.32 -12.73 -17.88
N GLU A 504 -0.44 -11.66 -17.60
CA GLU A 504 -1.18 -11.48 -16.35
C GLU A 504 -2.61 -12.06 -16.43
N MET A 505 -3.13 -12.28 -17.65
CA MET A 505 -4.51 -12.71 -17.95
C MET A 505 -4.99 -13.87 -17.07
N ALA A 506 -4.21 -14.96 -17.00
CA ALA A 506 -4.60 -16.16 -16.26
C ALA A 506 -4.73 -15.90 -14.75
N ILE A 507 -3.88 -15.01 -14.22
CA ILE A 507 -3.88 -14.64 -12.81
C ILE A 507 -5.06 -13.71 -12.51
N TYR A 508 -5.28 -12.65 -13.29
CA TYR A 508 -6.47 -11.80 -13.11
C TYR A 508 -7.77 -12.60 -13.23
N LYS A 509 -7.85 -13.57 -14.15
CA LYS A 509 -9.01 -14.46 -14.27
C LYS A 509 -9.24 -15.34 -13.03
N LYS A 510 -8.21 -15.67 -12.24
CA LYS A 510 -8.34 -16.37 -10.95
C LYS A 510 -8.91 -15.46 -9.86
N TYR A 511 -8.43 -14.21 -9.76
CA TYR A 511 -8.78 -13.30 -8.65
C TYR A 511 -10.01 -12.42 -8.91
N TRP A 512 -10.39 -12.18 -10.16
CA TRP A 512 -11.51 -11.29 -10.55
C TRP A 512 -12.42 -11.91 -11.64
N PRO A 513 -12.95 -13.14 -11.43
CA PRO A 513 -13.63 -13.91 -12.48
C PRO A 513 -14.94 -13.32 -13.02
N ASN A 514 -15.58 -12.36 -12.33
CA ASN A 514 -16.79 -11.66 -12.78
C ASN A 514 -16.52 -10.25 -13.37
N HIS A 515 -15.25 -9.88 -13.57
CA HIS A 515 -14.86 -8.62 -14.23
C HIS A 515 -14.67 -8.82 -15.74
N ILE A 516 -14.93 -7.76 -16.51
CA ILE A 516 -14.58 -7.71 -17.93
C ILE A 516 -13.07 -7.46 -18.02
N MET A 517 -12.36 -8.21 -18.87
CA MET A 517 -10.92 -8.03 -19.09
C MET A 517 -10.64 -7.75 -20.56
N LEU A 518 -10.01 -6.61 -20.83
CA LEU A 518 -9.41 -6.29 -22.12
C LEU A 518 -7.94 -6.74 -22.09
N VAL A 519 -7.63 -7.83 -22.78
CA VAL A 519 -6.30 -8.42 -22.85
C VAL A 519 -5.51 -7.76 -23.96
N LEU A 520 -4.38 -7.14 -23.59
CA LEU A 520 -3.45 -6.49 -24.51
C LEU A 520 -2.53 -7.53 -25.18
N PRO A 521 -2.24 -7.42 -26.49
CA PRO A 521 -1.33 -8.32 -27.20
C PRO A 521 0.07 -8.38 -26.60
N SER A 522 0.71 -9.54 -26.73
CA SER A 522 2.04 -9.85 -26.16
C SER A 522 3.16 -8.85 -26.49
N ILE A 523 3.09 -8.13 -27.61
CA ILE A 523 4.04 -7.05 -27.94
C ILE A 523 4.04 -5.92 -26.87
N PHE A 524 2.92 -5.72 -26.17
CA PHE A 524 2.78 -4.75 -25.08
C PHE A 524 3.10 -5.30 -23.69
N ASN A 525 3.46 -6.59 -23.55
CA ASN A 525 3.83 -7.18 -22.26
C ASN A 525 4.99 -6.41 -21.60
N SER A 526 6.01 -6.05 -22.38
CA SER A 526 7.17 -5.27 -21.91
C SER A 526 6.93 -3.74 -21.87
N ALA A 527 5.80 -3.24 -22.35
CA ALA A 527 5.54 -1.81 -22.49
C ALA A 527 5.16 -1.13 -21.16
N GLY A 528 5.32 0.19 -21.12
CA GLY A 528 4.92 1.05 -19.99
C GLY A 528 3.42 1.37 -19.98
N VAL A 529 2.98 2.16 -19.00
CA VAL A 529 1.55 2.51 -18.83
C VAL A 529 1.00 3.34 -19.99
N GLY A 530 1.84 4.12 -20.69
CA GLY A 530 1.44 4.89 -21.86
C GLY A 530 0.91 4.03 -23.02
N ALA A 531 1.33 2.76 -23.13
CA ALA A 531 0.75 1.80 -24.07
C ALA A 531 -0.70 1.45 -23.72
N ALA A 532 -0.99 1.24 -22.43
CA ALA A 532 -2.34 0.94 -21.99
C ALA A 532 -3.27 2.15 -22.19
N HIS A 533 -2.84 3.36 -21.82
CA HIS A 533 -3.61 4.58 -22.05
C HIS A 533 -3.85 4.87 -23.54
N PHE A 534 -2.86 4.63 -24.41
CA PHE A 534 -3.01 4.70 -25.86
C PHE A 534 -4.06 3.69 -26.37
N LEU A 535 -3.95 2.41 -26.03
CA LEU A 535 -4.88 1.38 -26.51
C LEU A 535 -6.30 1.54 -25.95
N ILE A 536 -6.44 2.01 -24.70
CA ILE A 536 -7.74 2.39 -24.10
C ILE A 536 -8.40 3.50 -24.91
N LYS A 537 -7.65 4.55 -25.25
CA LYS A 537 -8.17 5.69 -26.00
C LYS A 537 -8.60 5.28 -27.42
N GLU A 538 -7.76 4.57 -28.16
CA GLU A 538 -8.05 4.24 -29.56
C GLU A 538 -9.17 3.20 -29.71
N LEU A 539 -9.23 2.19 -28.83
CA LEU A 539 -10.38 1.29 -28.75
C LEU A 539 -11.67 2.07 -28.47
N SER A 540 -11.63 3.02 -27.53
CA SER A 540 -12.81 3.80 -27.14
C SER A 540 -13.24 4.79 -28.22
N TYR A 541 -12.29 5.37 -28.96
CA TYR A 541 -12.56 6.20 -30.13
C TYR A 541 -13.25 5.39 -31.24
N HIS A 542 -12.70 4.25 -31.66
CA HIS A 542 -13.35 3.40 -32.66
C HIS A 542 -14.70 2.83 -32.18
N ASN A 543 -14.83 2.55 -30.88
CA ASN A 543 -16.11 2.15 -30.31
C ASN A 543 -17.17 3.28 -30.39
N LEU A 544 -16.76 4.55 -30.24
CA LEU A 544 -17.65 5.70 -30.45
C LEU A 544 -18.06 5.82 -31.92
N GLU A 545 -17.16 5.59 -32.88
CA GLU A 545 -17.52 5.53 -34.31
C GLU A 545 -18.54 4.41 -34.61
N LEU A 546 -18.33 3.22 -34.05
CA LEU A 546 -19.20 2.06 -34.24
C LEU A 546 -20.60 2.28 -33.62
N GLU A 547 -20.67 2.84 -32.40
CA GLU A 547 -21.95 3.20 -31.77
C GLU A 547 -22.65 4.36 -32.50
N ARG A 548 -21.90 5.33 -33.06
CA ARG A 548 -22.46 6.39 -33.91
C ARG A 548 -23.17 5.80 -35.13
N ASN A 549 -22.50 4.96 -35.90
CA ASN A 549 -23.09 4.31 -37.07
C ASN A 549 -24.33 3.48 -36.67
N ARG A 550 -24.22 2.65 -35.62
CA ARG A 550 -25.29 1.74 -35.17
C ARG A 550 -26.51 2.46 -34.57
N GLN A 551 -26.32 3.66 -34.00
CA GLN A 551 -27.43 4.45 -33.44
C GLN A 551 -27.99 5.47 -34.46
N GLU A 552 -27.21 5.87 -35.47
CA GLU A 552 -27.71 6.67 -36.60
C GLU A 552 -28.73 5.90 -37.45
N GLU A 553 -28.55 4.59 -37.63
CA GLU A 553 -29.58 3.68 -38.19
C GLU A 553 -30.91 3.69 -37.40
N LEU A 554 -30.88 4.08 -36.12
CA LEU A 554 -32.04 4.22 -35.24
C LEU A 554 -32.58 5.67 -35.19
N GLY A 555 -32.00 6.60 -35.96
CA GLY A 555 -32.40 8.01 -36.02
C GLY A 555 -31.82 8.90 -34.91
N ILE A 556 -30.85 8.41 -34.14
CA ILE A 556 -30.11 9.17 -33.12
C ILE A 556 -28.95 9.91 -33.81
N LYS A 557 -28.66 11.16 -33.44
CA LYS A 557 -27.59 11.92 -34.10
C LYS A 557 -26.22 11.52 -33.53
N PRO A 558 -25.15 11.48 -34.34
CA PRO A 558 -23.80 11.14 -33.85
C PRO A 558 -23.27 11.99 -32.69
N GLN A 559 -23.69 13.26 -32.55
CA GLN A 559 -23.31 14.12 -31.43
C GLN A 559 -24.10 13.89 -30.12
N ASP A 560 -25.22 13.15 -30.17
CA ASP A 560 -26.08 12.91 -29.00
C ASP A 560 -25.61 11.70 -28.16
N ILE A 561 -24.59 10.97 -28.63
CA ILE A 561 -23.99 9.78 -27.98
C ILE A 561 -22.85 10.20 -27.05
N TRP A 562 -22.73 9.53 -25.91
CA TRP A 562 -21.77 9.84 -24.85
C TRP A 562 -20.30 9.59 -25.26
N PRO A 563 -19.43 10.63 -25.31
CA PRO A 563 -18.05 10.49 -25.81
C PRO A 563 -16.99 10.31 -24.71
N PHE A 564 -17.42 10.10 -23.45
CA PHE A 564 -16.50 10.04 -22.30
C PHE A 564 -16.23 8.63 -21.80
N ILE A 565 -14.98 8.39 -21.44
CA ILE A 565 -14.51 7.24 -20.66
C ILE A 565 -13.81 7.74 -19.39
N VAL A 566 -13.68 6.88 -18.39
CA VAL A 566 -12.89 7.13 -17.18
C VAL A 566 -11.67 6.22 -17.20
N ILE A 567 -10.49 6.74 -16.89
CA ILE A 567 -9.25 6.00 -16.66
C ILE A 567 -8.88 6.17 -15.17
N SER A 568 -8.77 5.06 -14.44
CA SER A 568 -8.46 5.05 -13.00
C SER A 568 -7.20 4.24 -12.70
N ASP A 569 -6.36 4.74 -11.80
CA ASP A 569 -5.23 4.00 -11.23
C ASP A 569 -5.73 2.88 -10.28
N ASP A 570 -5.04 1.73 -10.29
CA ASP A 570 -5.41 0.53 -9.50
C ASP A 570 -5.17 0.66 -7.97
N SER A 571 -4.75 1.83 -7.49
CA SER A 571 -4.56 2.18 -6.07
C SER A 571 -5.50 3.27 -5.53
N CYS A 572 -6.44 3.79 -6.32
CA CYS A 572 -7.50 4.69 -5.84
C CYS A 572 -8.44 3.97 -4.86
N VAL A 573 -8.57 4.46 -3.62
CA VAL A 573 -9.24 3.74 -2.52
C VAL A 573 -10.54 4.38 -2.04
N MET A 574 -10.58 5.71 -1.96
CA MET A 574 -11.71 6.50 -1.45
C MET A 574 -11.73 7.87 -2.11
N TRP A 575 -12.87 8.54 -2.03
CA TRP A 575 -13.08 9.86 -2.59
C TRP A 575 -13.79 10.77 -1.58
N ASN A 576 -13.41 12.04 -1.59
CA ASN A 576 -14.04 13.07 -0.78
C ASN A 576 -14.65 14.18 -1.65
N ALA A 577 -15.63 14.87 -1.07
CA ALA A 577 -16.08 16.17 -1.54
C ALA A 577 -15.91 17.18 -0.40
N VAL A 578 -15.53 18.40 -0.74
CA VAL A 578 -15.49 19.53 0.20
C VAL A 578 -16.76 20.35 0.03
N GLU A 579 -17.50 20.54 1.12
CA GLU A 579 -18.67 21.40 1.18
C GLU A 579 -18.30 22.78 1.75
N VAL A 580 -19.02 23.81 1.29
CA VAL A 580 -18.75 25.22 1.58
C VAL A 580 -19.98 25.81 2.28
N ASP A 581 -19.86 26.08 3.58
CA ASP A 581 -20.97 26.62 4.37
C ASP A 581 -21.11 28.14 4.16
N CYS A 582 -21.78 28.52 3.07
CA CYS A 582 -22.11 29.91 2.71
C CYS A 582 -23.22 30.55 3.59
N SER A 583 -23.46 30.02 4.80
CA SER A 583 -24.55 30.44 5.70
C SER A 583 -24.17 31.60 6.65
N GLY A 584 -22.89 32.00 6.68
CA GLY A 584 -22.39 33.10 7.51
C GLY A 584 -22.67 34.49 6.93
N ASP A 585 -23.38 35.33 7.68
CA ASP A 585 -23.80 36.69 7.27
C ASP A 585 -22.65 37.74 7.25
N ARG A 586 -21.40 37.29 7.04
CA ARG A 586 -20.18 38.12 6.91
C ARG A 586 -19.16 37.48 5.97
N ARG A 587 -18.58 38.30 5.09
CA ARG A 587 -17.68 37.94 3.96
C ARG A 587 -16.30 37.33 4.32
N SER A 588 -16.06 36.85 5.54
CA SER A 588 -14.71 36.46 6.00
C SER A 588 -14.56 34.98 6.37
N ASP A 589 -15.62 34.32 6.85
CA ASP A 589 -15.50 33.06 7.59
C ASP A 589 -16.18 31.90 6.84
N TYR A 590 -15.69 31.56 5.64
CA TYR A 590 -16.12 30.34 4.94
C TYR A 590 -15.63 29.10 5.69
N THR A 591 -16.55 28.34 6.29
CA THR A 591 -16.25 27.01 6.83
C THR A 591 -16.23 25.99 5.70
N TRP A 592 -15.10 25.31 5.52
CA TRP A 592 -14.90 24.24 4.55
C TRP A 592 -14.88 22.90 5.29
N THR A 593 -15.76 21.97 4.91
CA THR A 593 -15.80 20.62 5.51
C THR A 593 -15.57 19.55 4.44
N GLU A 594 -14.43 18.87 4.50
CA GLU A 594 -14.18 17.69 3.65
C GLU A 594 -14.90 16.46 4.23
N ARG A 595 -15.72 15.81 3.40
CA ARG A 595 -16.45 14.57 3.75
C ARG A 595 -16.18 13.45 2.75
N ASN A 596 -16.19 12.21 3.23
CA ASN A 596 -16.14 11.03 2.38
C ASN A 596 -17.46 10.89 1.60
N VAL A 597 -17.39 10.66 0.29
CA VAL A 597 -18.55 10.49 -0.60
C VAL A 597 -18.41 9.25 -1.46
N SER A 598 -19.50 8.87 -2.15
CA SER A 598 -19.43 7.84 -3.19
C SER A 598 -18.78 8.39 -4.46
N LEU A 599 -18.04 7.54 -5.18
CA LEU A 599 -17.61 7.83 -6.54
C LEU A 599 -18.81 8.05 -7.47
N LYS A 600 -19.93 7.35 -7.24
CA LYS A 600 -21.21 7.59 -7.93
C LYS A 600 -21.59 9.07 -7.94
N GLN A 601 -21.62 9.70 -6.77
CA GLN A 601 -22.00 11.10 -6.61
C GLN A 601 -21.06 12.05 -7.35
N ILE A 602 -19.74 11.80 -7.30
CA ILE A 602 -18.75 12.61 -8.02
C ILE A 602 -18.90 12.46 -9.53
N LEU A 603 -19.02 11.23 -10.03
CA LEU A 603 -19.20 11.00 -11.46
C LEU A 603 -20.51 11.60 -11.95
N GLN A 604 -21.65 11.34 -11.30
CA GLN A 604 -22.94 11.90 -11.71
C GLN A 604 -22.95 13.44 -11.64
N HIS A 605 -22.23 14.07 -10.70
CA HIS A 605 -22.03 15.53 -10.67
C HIS A 605 -21.25 16.05 -11.89
N ILE A 606 -20.17 15.35 -12.28
CA ILE A 606 -19.35 15.71 -13.44
C ILE A 606 -20.10 15.43 -14.76
N GLU A 607 -20.77 14.28 -14.88
CA GLU A 607 -21.58 13.88 -16.05
C GLU A 607 -22.79 14.81 -16.25
N ALA A 608 -23.24 15.51 -15.21
CA ALA A 608 -24.28 16.53 -15.25
C ALA A 608 -23.79 17.95 -15.60
N THR A 609 -22.47 18.16 -15.77
CA THR A 609 -21.90 19.49 -16.04
C THR A 609 -22.49 20.11 -17.31
N PRO A 610 -23.00 21.37 -17.27
CA PRO A 610 -23.45 22.08 -18.46
C PRO A 610 -22.37 22.12 -19.54
N ASN A 611 -22.73 21.78 -20.78
CA ASN A 611 -21.81 21.73 -21.92
C ASN A 611 -20.58 20.80 -21.75
N VAL A 612 -20.65 19.78 -20.88
CA VAL A 612 -19.54 18.85 -20.56
C VAL A 612 -18.74 18.37 -21.77
N THR A 613 -19.40 18.10 -22.91
CA THR A 613 -18.79 17.66 -24.17
C THR A 613 -17.78 18.63 -24.80
N HIS A 614 -17.64 19.87 -24.31
CA HIS A 614 -16.61 20.83 -24.71
C HIS A 614 -15.29 20.68 -23.93
N TYR A 615 -15.29 19.93 -22.83
CA TYR A 615 -14.10 19.60 -22.06
C TYR A 615 -13.47 18.34 -22.64
N ALA A 616 -12.16 18.38 -22.89
CA ALA A 616 -11.41 17.24 -23.41
C ALA A 616 -10.95 16.31 -22.30
N LEU A 617 -10.56 16.88 -21.15
CA LEU A 617 -10.17 16.17 -19.95
C LEU A 617 -10.85 16.79 -18.72
N ILE A 618 -11.37 15.93 -17.86
CA ILE A 618 -11.83 16.32 -16.52
C ILE A 618 -11.12 15.45 -15.48
N GLY A 619 -10.66 16.06 -14.39
CA GLY A 619 -10.02 15.37 -13.27
C GLY A 619 -10.38 15.99 -11.93
N MET A 620 -9.80 15.46 -10.86
CA MET A 620 -10.01 15.92 -9.48
C MET A 620 -8.68 16.14 -8.76
N ARG A 621 -8.71 16.77 -7.59
CA ARG A 621 -7.52 17.01 -6.77
C ARG A 621 -7.03 15.72 -6.12
N LYS A 622 -5.80 15.73 -5.61
CA LYS A 622 -5.31 14.69 -4.70
C LYS A 622 -5.70 14.99 -3.26
N TRP A 623 -5.83 13.94 -2.45
CA TRP A 623 -6.09 14.09 -1.03
C TRP A 623 -4.81 14.41 -0.24
N SER A 624 -4.94 15.31 0.74
CA SER A 624 -3.91 15.57 1.74
C SER A 624 -4.51 16.07 3.05
N SER A 625 -3.94 15.64 4.18
CA SER A 625 -4.32 16.09 5.52
C SER A 625 -3.97 17.55 5.82
N LYS A 626 -3.01 18.15 5.10
CA LYS A 626 -2.60 19.54 5.29
C LYS A 626 -3.32 20.53 4.36
N THR A 627 -4.31 20.08 3.59
CA THR A 627 -5.11 20.94 2.70
C THR A 627 -5.63 22.18 3.43
N ASN A 628 -5.17 23.37 3.04
CA ASN A 628 -5.60 24.62 3.67
C ASN A 628 -6.84 25.20 2.99
N SER A 629 -7.68 25.91 3.75
CA SER A 629 -8.81 26.69 3.20
C SER A 629 -8.38 27.82 2.25
N ALA A 630 -7.10 28.18 2.24
CA ALA A 630 -6.50 29.12 1.28
C ALA A 630 -6.11 28.47 -0.06
N GLU A 631 -6.04 27.14 -0.14
CA GLU A 631 -5.68 26.39 -1.36
C GLU A 631 -6.90 26.09 -2.22
N ILE A 632 -8.05 25.77 -1.60
CA ILE A 632 -9.35 25.59 -2.28
C ILE A 632 -10.07 26.94 -2.47
N LYS A 633 -9.34 27.95 -2.95
CA LYS A 633 -9.91 29.29 -3.22
C LYS A 633 -10.75 29.35 -4.50
N GLU A 634 -10.39 28.54 -5.50
CA GLU A 634 -11.15 28.41 -6.75
C GLU A 634 -11.73 26.99 -6.87
N PRO A 635 -13.00 26.83 -7.24
CA PRO A 635 -13.65 25.52 -7.38
C PRO A 635 -13.07 24.67 -8.52
N PHE A 636 -12.53 25.32 -9.55
CA PHE A 636 -11.99 24.69 -10.77
C PHE A 636 -10.58 25.22 -11.08
N SER A 637 -9.76 24.42 -11.77
CA SER A 637 -8.46 24.85 -12.29
C SER A 637 -8.20 24.31 -13.70
N CYS A 638 -7.64 25.16 -14.57
CA CYS A 638 -7.07 24.76 -15.86
C CYS A 638 -5.60 24.34 -15.64
N CYS A 639 -5.35 23.05 -15.37
CA CYS A 639 -4.01 22.54 -15.03
C CYS A 639 -3.88 21.05 -15.39
N HIS A 640 -2.71 20.45 -15.18
CA HIS A 640 -2.52 19.00 -15.32
C HIS A 640 -3.52 18.20 -14.46
N VAL A 641 -4.00 17.09 -15.01
CA VAL A 641 -4.84 16.09 -14.34
C VAL A 641 -4.15 14.72 -14.35
N HIS A 642 -4.35 13.95 -13.28
CA HIS A 642 -3.58 12.75 -12.94
C HIS A 642 -4.44 11.69 -12.25
N ASP A 643 -4.07 10.43 -12.41
CA ASP A 643 -4.48 9.24 -11.63
C ASP A 643 -5.98 8.83 -11.66
N PHE A 644 -6.90 9.77 -11.84
CA PHE A 644 -8.31 9.54 -12.11
C PHE A 644 -8.81 10.60 -13.11
N ILE A 645 -8.96 10.20 -14.38
CA ILE A 645 -9.17 11.12 -15.52
C ILE A 645 -10.41 10.68 -16.30
N MET A 646 -11.34 11.60 -16.52
CA MET A 646 -12.46 11.45 -17.44
C MET A 646 -12.09 12.09 -18.79
N LEU A 647 -11.97 11.26 -19.81
CA LEU A 647 -11.40 11.57 -21.14
C LEU A 647 -12.51 11.61 -22.20
N ASN A 648 -12.58 12.71 -22.94
CA ASN A 648 -13.41 12.86 -24.13
C ASN A 648 -12.64 12.33 -25.35
N VAL A 649 -13.02 11.16 -25.87
CA VAL A 649 -12.27 10.54 -26.98
C VAL A 649 -12.53 11.23 -28.32
N ASP A 650 -13.66 11.93 -28.45
CA ASP A 650 -14.08 12.65 -29.66
C ASP A 650 -13.19 13.88 -29.89
N LEU A 651 -13.12 14.78 -28.89
CA LEU A 651 -12.27 15.97 -28.95
C LEU A 651 -10.77 15.64 -29.06
N THR A 652 -10.35 14.50 -28.51
CA THR A 652 -8.94 14.10 -28.49
C THR A 652 -8.51 13.19 -29.64
N GLN A 653 -9.35 12.96 -30.67
CA GLN A 653 -9.00 12.18 -31.87
C GLN A 653 -7.59 12.51 -32.41
N ASN A 654 -7.27 13.80 -32.56
CA ASN A 654 -6.02 14.28 -33.16
C ASN A 654 -4.82 14.36 -32.19
N VAL A 655 -5.01 14.00 -30.91
CA VAL A 655 -4.00 14.09 -29.84
C VAL A 655 -3.83 12.72 -29.20
N GLN A 656 -2.61 12.17 -29.24
CA GLN A 656 -2.37 10.78 -28.84
C GLN A 656 -1.45 10.67 -27.62
N TYR A 657 -1.77 9.72 -26.73
CA TYR A 657 -0.83 9.19 -25.75
C TYR A 657 0.37 8.56 -26.47
N ASN A 658 1.57 8.76 -25.94
CA ASN A 658 2.77 8.12 -26.50
C ASN A 658 2.87 6.68 -25.98
N GLN A 659 2.51 5.71 -26.83
CA GLN A 659 2.51 4.27 -26.53
C GLN A 659 3.82 3.75 -25.92
N ASN A 660 4.95 4.43 -26.15
CA ASN A 660 6.26 3.96 -25.68
C ASN A 660 6.56 4.38 -24.23
N ARG A 661 5.81 5.33 -23.65
CA ARG A 661 6.10 5.94 -22.33
C ARG A 661 6.02 4.95 -21.17
N PHE A 662 6.97 5.06 -20.26
CA PHE A 662 6.95 4.40 -18.95
C PHE A 662 6.62 5.38 -17.81
N THR A 663 6.91 6.66 -18.00
CA THR A 663 6.71 7.72 -17.01
C THR A 663 6.27 9.04 -17.65
N CYS A 664 5.56 9.88 -16.88
CA CYS A 664 5.11 11.22 -17.26
C CYS A 664 4.28 11.28 -18.55
N ASP A 665 3.59 10.18 -18.90
CA ASP A 665 2.75 10.05 -20.09
C ASP A 665 1.49 10.92 -20.02
N ASP A 666 0.95 11.12 -18.81
CA ASP A 666 -0.14 12.05 -18.54
C ASP A 666 0.30 13.51 -18.65
N VAL A 667 1.48 13.90 -18.15
CA VAL A 667 2.07 15.24 -18.35
C VAL A 667 2.32 15.52 -19.84
N ASP A 668 2.93 14.57 -20.55
CA ASP A 668 3.20 14.65 -21.99
C ASP A 668 1.89 14.73 -22.80
N PHE A 669 0.84 14.03 -22.39
CA PHE A 669 -0.49 14.11 -23.01
C PHE A 669 -1.23 15.41 -22.69
N ASN A 670 -1.29 15.84 -21.43
CA ASN A 670 -1.93 17.09 -20.99
C ASN A 670 -1.35 18.30 -21.74
N LEU A 671 -0.02 18.36 -21.91
CA LEU A 671 0.65 19.42 -22.67
C LEU A 671 0.21 19.45 -24.15
N ARG A 672 0.06 18.29 -24.79
CA ARG A 672 -0.42 18.19 -26.19
C ARG A 672 -1.89 18.59 -26.31
N VAL A 673 -2.74 18.16 -25.36
CA VAL A 673 -4.17 18.48 -25.32
C VAL A 673 -4.38 19.99 -25.19
N HIS A 674 -3.71 20.63 -24.21
CA HIS A 674 -3.72 22.09 -24.07
C HIS A 674 -3.16 22.80 -25.33
N SER A 675 -2.03 22.33 -25.86
CA SER A 675 -1.43 22.93 -27.07
C SER A 675 -2.27 22.75 -28.34
N ALA A 676 -3.21 21.80 -28.36
CA ALA A 676 -4.22 21.65 -29.40
C ALA A 676 -5.43 22.58 -29.23
N GLY A 677 -5.46 23.42 -28.19
CA GLY A 677 -6.56 24.34 -27.88
C GLY A 677 -7.73 23.70 -27.15
N LEU A 678 -7.54 22.51 -26.56
CA LEU A 678 -8.58 21.74 -25.90
C LEU A 678 -8.62 22.02 -24.38
N LEU A 679 -9.83 22.04 -23.80
CA LEU A 679 -10.02 22.40 -22.40
C LEU A 679 -9.73 21.22 -21.45
N ILE A 680 -8.95 21.49 -20.41
CA ILE A 680 -8.59 20.56 -19.33
C ILE A 680 -9.10 21.17 -18.02
N CYS A 681 -9.97 20.46 -17.29
CA CYS A 681 -10.61 20.99 -16.08
C CYS A 681 -10.40 20.07 -14.86
N ARG A 682 -9.72 20.60 -13.83
CA ARG A 682 -9.64 19.95 -12.51
C ARG A 682 -10.73 20.52 -11.59
N PHE A 683 -11.55 19.64 -11.01
CA PHE A 683 -12.46 19.98 -9.91
C PHE A 683 -11.67 19.96 -8.60
N ASN A 684 -11.50 21.11 -7.95
CA ASN A 684 -10.73 21.23 -6.71
C ASN A 684 -11.53 20.80 -5.46
N HIS A 685 -12.86 20.88 -5.54
CA HIS A 685 -13.79 20.45 -4.48
C HIS A 685 -13.89 18.92 -4.33
N PHE A 686 -13.36 18.14 -5.29
CA PHE A 686 -13.28 16.68 -5.20
C PHE A 686 -11.82 16.26 -4.99
N SER A 687 -11.59 15.28 -4.12
CA SER A 687 -10.27 14.71 -3.89
C SER A 687 -10.29 13.17 -3.92
N VAL A 688 -9.25 12.56 -4.48
CA VAL A 688 -9.04 11.10 -4.47
C VAL A 688 -7.92 10.69 -3.52
N MET A 689 -8.18 9.68 -2.70
CA MET A 689 -7.18 9.01 -1.87
C MET A 689 -6.54 7.85 -2.63
N LYS A 690 -5.22 7.74 -2.57
CA LYS A 690 -4.47 6.60 -3.12
C LYS A 690 -3.82 5.79 -2.00
N LYS A 691 -4.14 4.50 -1.93
CA LYS A 691 -3.57 3.57 -0.95
C LYS A 691 -2.11 3.29 -1.27
N GLN A 692 -1.25 3.26 -0.26
CA GLN A 692 0.11 2.75 -0.42
C GLN A 692 0.06 1.23 -0.68
N ILE A 693 0.44 0.81 -1.89
CA ILE A 693 0.59 -0.61 -2.25
C ILE A 693 2.08 -0.87 -2.52
N ALA A 694 2.69 -1.71 -1.68
CA ALA A 694 4.13 -1.96 -1.71
C ALA A 694 4.62 -2.68 -2.98
N VAL A 695 3.76 -3.51 -3.58
CA VAL A 695 4.00 -4.38 -4.74
C VAL A 695 3.43 -3.77 -6.02
N GLY A 696 4.00 -4.11 -7.18
CA GLY A 696 3.53 -3.67 -8.49
C GLY A 696 3.77 -2.18 -8.76
N GLY A 697 2.95 -1.58 -9.63
CA GLY A 697 3.16 -0.20 -10.09
C GLY A 697 4.46 -0.05 -10.88
N GLN A 698 5.06 1.15 -10.83
CA GLN A 698 6.35 1.45 -11.46
C GLN A 698 7.55 0.64 -10.92
N ARG A 699 7.38 -0.07 -9.79
CA ARG A 699 8.44 -0.90 -9.18
C ARG A 699 8.68 -2.23 -9.91
N SER A 700 7.83 -2.62 -10.85
CA SER A 700 7.92 -3.88 -11.60
C SER A 700 9.13 -3.97 -12.54
N PHE A 701 9.60 -2.85 -13.08
CA PHE A 701 10.63 -2.80 -14.13
C PHE A 701 12.07 -2.79 -13.58
N HIS A 702 12.54 -3.93 -13.04
CA HIS A 702 13.92 -4.09 -12.60
C HIS A 702 14.91 -4.24 -13.76
N ILE A 703 15.69 -3.20 -14.06
CA ILE A 703 16.76 -3.21 -15.06
C ILE A 703 17.91 -4.12 -14.58
N LYS A 704 18.13 -5.25 -15.25
CA LYS A 704 19.16 -6.26 -14.93
C LYS A 704 20.13 -6.50 -16.09
N SER A 705 21.29 -7.08 -15.80
CA SER A 705 22.26 -7.56 -16.81
C SER A 705 21.76 -8.88 -17.40
N LYS A 706 21.84 -9.05 -18.73
CA LYS A 706 21.55 -10.33 -19.40
C LYS A 706 22.70 -11.36 -19.29
N VAL A 707 23.78 -11.02 -18.59
CA VAL A 707 25.03 -11.81 -18.52
C VAL A 707 25.41 -12.21 -17.08
N SER A 708 24.57 -11.87 -16.09
CA SER A 708 24.86 -12.15 -14.67
C SER A 708 23.58 -12.26 -13.85
N ASP A 709 23.39 -13.40 -13.18
CA ASP A 709 22.27 -13.65 -12.27
C ASP A 709 22.36 -12.86 -10.95
N ASN A 710 23.51 -12.24 -10.65
CA ASN A 710 23.67 -11.42 -9.45
C ASN A 710 22.84 -10.12 -9.58
N PRO A 711 21.90 -9.85 -8.65
CA PRO A 711 20.99 -8.71 -8.73
C PRO A 711 21.64 -7.40 -8.27
N VAL A 712 22.77 -7.03 -8.88
CA VAL A 712 23.44 -5.74 -8.64
C VAL A 712 22.70 -4.64 -9.41
N SER A 713 22.35 -3.55 -8.74
CA SER A 713 21.73 -2.37 -9.36
C SER A 713 22.68 -1.71 -10.35
N ILE A 714 22.28 -1.66 -11.62
CA ILE A 714 23.09 -1.11 -12.70
C ILE A 714 22.94 0.42 -12.73
N SER A 715 24.07 1.12 -12.67
CA SER A 715 24.10 2.59 -12.68
C SER A 715 23.45 3.16 -13.96
N PRO A 716 22.56 4.17 -13.86
CA PRO A 716 21.94 4.80 -15.02
C PRO A 716 22.92 5.33 -16.08
N ALA A 717 24.16 5.65 -15.69
CA ALA A 717 25.23 6.05 -16.61
C ALA A 717 25.60 4.97 -17.64
N GLN A 718 25.19 3.71 -17.42
CA GLN A 718 25.44 2.56 -18.30
C GLN A 718 24.24 2.22 -19.22
N TYR A 719 23.10 2.93 -19.11
CA TYR A 719 21.90 2.65 -19.90
C TYR A 719 22.00 3.12 -21.36
N ILE A 720 22.99 3.97 -21.65
CA ILE A 720 23.35 4.46 -22.99
C ILE A 720 24.85 4.17 -23.23
N CYS A 721 25.19 3.76 -24.45
CA CYS A 721 26.54 3.41 -24.89
C CYS A 721 26.84 4.05 -26.26
N ALA A 722 28.10 4.03 -26.70
CA ALA A 722 28.44 4.38 -28.09
C ALA A 722 28.12 3.20 -29.04
N PRO A 723 27.67 3.43 -30.30
CA PRO A 723 27.11 2.38 -31.15
C PRO A 723 27.98 1.14 -31.33
N ASP A 724 29.29 1.35 -31.53
CA ASP A 724 30.26 0.30 -31.82
C ASP A 724 31.03 -0.21 -30.57
N SER A 725 30.59 0.15 -29.36
CA SER A 725 31.30 -0.21 -28.13
C SER A 725 30.93 -1.61 -27.60
N LYS A 726 31.92 -2.30 -27.02
CA LYS A 726 31.69 -3.53 -26.25
C LYS A 726 31.08 -3.15 -24.88
N HIS A 727 29.78 -3.32 -24.74
CA HIS A 727 29.02 -3.04 -23.52
C HIS A 727 28.20 -4.26 -23.06
N THR A 728 27.74 -4.24 -21.81
CA THR A 728 26.87 -5.29 -21.26
C THR A 728 25.43 -5.02 -21.65
N PHE A 729 24.76 -6.00 -22.27
CA PHE A 729 23.36 -5.89 -22.67
C PHE A 729 22.43 -5.97 -21.46
N LEU A 730 21.48 -5.03 -21.40
CA LEU A 730 20.48 -4.89 -20.35
C LEU A 730 19.17 -5.57 -20.74
N ALA A 731 18.56 -6.29 -19.79
CA ALA A 731 17.24 -6.89 -19.93
C ALA A 731 16.16 -5.85 -19.59
N ALA A 732 16.03 -4.81 -20.43
CA ALA A 732 15.06 -3.73 -20.29
C ALA A 732 14.80 -3.04 -21.64
N PRO A 733 13.55 -2.61 -21.94
CA PRO A 733 13.21 -1.93 -23.18
C PRO A 733 13.98 -0.63 -23.41
N ALA A 734 14.30 -0.33 -24.66
CA ALA A 734 15.07 0.86 -25.05
C ALA A 734 14.47 2.17 -24.52
N GLN A 735 13.14 2.37 -24.60
CA GLN A 735 12.50 3.60 -24.13
C GLN A 735 12.56 3.76 -22.59
N LEU A 736 12.52 2.67 -21.83
CA LEU A 736 12.70 2.72 -20.37
C LEU A 736 14.14 3.11 -20.00
N LEU A 737 15.13 2.53 -20.69
CA LEU A 737 16.55 2.89 -20.53
C LEU A 737 16.77 4.38 -20.84
N LEU A 738 16.13 4.91 -21.89
CA LEU A 738 16.17 6.32 -22.25
C LEU A 738 15.56 7.22 -21.17
N GLU A 739 14.30 6.97 -20.76
CA GLU A 739 13.62 7.79 -19.75
C GLU A 739 14.41 7.82 -18.43
N LYS A 740 14.95 6.68 -18.00
CA LYS A 740 15.79 6.62 -16.79
C LYS A 740 17.20 7.21 -16.98
N TYR A 741 17.79 7.19 -18.17
CA TYR A 741 19.04 7.91 -18.42
C TYR A 741 18.82 9.42 -18.34
N LEU A 742 17.80 9.95 -19.02
CA LEU A 742 17.54 11.40 -19.03
C LEU A 742 17.18 11.91 -17.63
N GLN A 743 16.38 11.17 -16.86
CA GLN A 743 16.00 11.55 -15.50
C GLN A 743 17.20 11.79 -14.56
N TYR A 744 18.30 11.01 -14.71
CA TYR A 744 19.45 11.08 -13.79
C TYR A 744 20.75 11.65 -14.41
N HIS A 745 20.89 11.65 -15.74
CA HIS A 745 22.12 12.04 -16.44
C HIS A 745 21.93 13.05 -17.59
N SER A 746 20.75 13.66 -17.74
CA SER A 746 20.49 14.81 -18.63
C SER A 746 21.59 15.87 -18.63
N HIS A 747 22.16 16.20 -17.47
CA HIS A 747 23.25 17.17 -17.28
C HIS A 747 24.52 16.87 -18.10
N ARG A 748 24.70 15.62 -18.58
CA ARG A 748 25.80 15.25 -19.49
C ARG A 748 25.54 15.72 -20.93
N PHE A 749 24.28 15.73 -21.35
CA PHE A 749 23.87 16.29 -22.64
C PHE A 749 23.67 17.80 -22.54
N PHE A 750 23.00 18.28 -21.49
CA PHE A 750 22.56 19.67 -21.34
C PHE A 750 23.26 20.39 -20.16
N PRO A 751 24.60 20.59 -20.19
CA PRO A 751 25.35 21.14 -19.06
C PRO A 751 25.05 22.62 -18.80
N LEU A 752 24.69 23.40 -19.83
CA LEU A 752 24.34 24.82 -19.70
C LEU A 752 22.98 25.06 -19.02
N SER A 753 22.14 24.02 -18.90
CA SER A 753 20.80 24.09 -18.30
C SER A 753 20.77 23.74 -16.82
N LEU A 754 21.88 23.21 -16.28
CA LEU A 754 21.96 22.66 -14.94
C LEU A 754 21.79 23.78 -13.89
N LYS A 755 20.65 23.75 -13.18
CA LYS A 755 20.18 24.80 -12.25
C LYS A 755 20.02 26.19 -12.90
N ASN A 756 19.92 26.27 -14.22
CA ASN A 756 19.91 27.52 -14.99
C ASN A 756 18.53 27.78 -15.61
N TYR A 757 17.54 28.07 -14.76
CA TYR A 757 16.12 28.05 -15.15
C TYR A 757 15.69 29.19 -16.09
N SER A 758 16.46 30.28 -16.18
CA SER A 758 16.27 31.36 -17.16
C SER A 758 16.54 30.94 -18.61
N HIS A 759 17.31 29.87 -18.80
CA HIS A 759 17.66 29.30 -20.09
C HIS A 759 17.23 27.83 -20.14
N PRO A 760 15.94 27.53 -20.37
CA PRO A 760 15.44 26.16 -20.43
C PRO A 760 15.94 25.40 -21.67
N VAL A 761 15.76 24.08 -21.65
CA VAL A 761 15.86 23.22 -22.85
C VAL A 761 14.55 23.30 -23.61
N LEU A 762 14.60 23.61 -24.91
CA LEU A 762 13.43 23.56 -25.80
C LEU A 762 13.12 22.11 -26.16
N SER A 763 11.90 21.62 -25.91
CA SER A 763 11.43 20.28 -26.28
C SER A 763 10.23 20.39 -27.22
N VAL A 764 10.36 19.83 -28.42
CA VAL A 764 9.38 20.01 -29.51
C VAL A 764 8.42 18.82 -29.59
N ASP A 765 7.11 19.12 -29.59
CA ASP A 765 5.93 18.21 -29.64
C ASP A 765 5.82 17.16 -28.52
N CYS A 766 6.90 16.84 -27.82
CA CYS A 766 7.01 15.73 -26.89
C CYS A 766 7.70 16.16 -25.59
N TYR A 767 7.09 15.88 -24.44
CA TYR A 767 7.72 16.08 -23.13
C TYR A 767 8.54 14.85 -22.74
N LEU A 768 9.72 15.08 -22.15
CA LEU A 768 10.62 14.06 -21.60
C LEU A 768 11.19 14.58 -20.28
N ASN A 769 11.24 13.72 -19.27
CA ASN A 769 11.83 14.07 -17.98
C ASN A 769 13.37 14.17 -18.10
N LEU A 770 13.91 15.38 -17.91
CA LEU A 770 15.36 15.66 -17.83
C LEU A 770 15.85 15.83 -16.38
N GLY A 771 15.07 15.39 -15.40
CA GLY A 771 15.33 15.52 -13.97
C GLY A 771 15.06 16.94 -13.42
N PRO A 772 14.96 17.08 -12.09
CA PRO A 772 14.45 18.29 -11.43
C PRO A 772 15.42 19.48 -11.40
N GLN A 773 16.65 19.32 -11.90
CA GLN A 773 17.64 20.41 -11.97
C GLN A 773 17.70 21.09 -13.36
N ILE A 774 16.76 20.77 -14.25
CA ILE A 774 16.66 21.35 -15.60
C ILE A 774 15.22 21.79 -15.83
N ALA A 775 15.05 23.00 -16.37
CA ALA A 775 13.77 23.48 -16.87
C ALA A 775 13.58 23.10 -18.35
N VAL A 776 12.37 22.70 -18.71
CA VAL A 776 11.96 22.34 -20.07
C VAL A 776 10.89 23.31 -20.57
N CYS A 777 11.10 23.90 -21.74
CA CYS A 777 10.08 24.65 -22.45
C CYS A 777 9.44 23.74 -23.50
N TYR A 778 8.17 23.36 -23.28
CA TYR A 778 7.40 22.57 -24.24
C TYR A 778 6.79 23.48 -25.32
N VAL A 779 6.93 23.08 -26.59
CA VAL A 779 6.32 23.78 -27.74
C VAL A 779 5.88 22.74 -28.78
N SER A 780 4.66 22.80 -29.29
CA SER A 780 4.23 22.00 -30.44
C SER A 780 4.56 22.69 -31.78
N SER A 781 4.97 21.90 -32.78
CA SER A 781 5.18 22.39 -34.14
C SER A 781 3.90 22.49 -34.98
N ARG A 782 2.79 21.93 -34.49
CA ARG A 782 1.55 21.77 -35.27
C ARG A 782 0.88 23.13 -35.59
N PRO A 783 0.23 23.28 -36.76
CA PRO A 783 -0.49 24.50 -37.11
C PRO A 783 -1.53 24.90 -36.06
N HIS A 784 -1.68 26.21 -35.83
CA HIS A 784 -2.63 26.80 -34.87
C HIS A 784 -2.45 26.39 -33.39
N SER A 785 -1.34 25.76 -33.01
CA SER A 785 -1.09 25.32 -31.64
C SER A 785 -0.91 26.46 -30.63
N LEU A 786 -1.50 26.29 -29.43
CA LEU A 786 -1.37 27.19 -28.29
C LEU A 786 -0.04 26.97 -27.58
N ASN A 787 0.99 27.70 -28.03
CA ASN A 787 2.33 27.64 -27.46
C ASN A 787 2.58 28.76 -26.44
N ILE A 788 3.51 28.53 -25.51
CA ILE A 788 3.97 29.58 -24.60
C ILE A 788 4.77 30.66 -25.34
N SER A 789 4.69 31.91 -24.88
CA SER A 789 5.34 33.06 -25.53
C SER A 789 6.86 32.98 -25.39
N SER A 790 7.54 32.44 -26.41
CA SER A 790 9.01 32.32 -26.47
C SER A 790 9.75 33.64 -26.79
N THR A 791 9.01 34.73 -26.94
CA THR A 791 9.51 36.10 -27.22
C THR A 791 10.54 36.56 -26.19
N GLY A 792 11.81 36.61 -26.59
CA GLY A 792 12.92 37.05 -25.73
C GLY A 792 13.60 35.92 -24.93
N LEU A 793 13.10 34.68 -24.97
CA LEU A 793 13.80 33.54 -24.37
C LEU A 793 14.98 33.10 -25.24
N THR A 794 16.07 32.72 -24.57
CA THR A 794 17.25 32.10 -25.19
C THR A 794 17.52 30.74 -24.54
N PHE A 795 17.60 29.69 -25.34
CA PHE A 795 17.59 28.30 -24.88
C PHE A 795 19.01 27.74 -24.72
N SER A 796 19.21 26.95 -23.66
CA SER A 796 20.48 26.28 -23.36
C SER A 796 20.66 24.95 -24.11
N GLY A 797 19.60 24.46 -24.75
CA GLY A 797 19.61 23.24 -25.55
C GLY A 797 18.29 23.01 -26.30
N LEU A 798 18.31 22.02 -27.19
CA LEU A 798 17.20 21.59 -28.04
C LEU A 798 17.06 20.07 -27.96
N LEU A 799 15.85 19.58 -27.67
CA LEU A 799 15.50 18.17 -27.58
C LEU A 799 14.47 17.81 -28.67
N LEU A 800 14.85 16.87 -29.53
CA LEU A 800 14.10 16.43 -30.70
C LEU A 800 13.88 14.92 -30.63
N TYR A 801 12.73 14.50 -30.10
CA TYR A 801 12.38 13.08 -29.94
C TYR A 801 11.38 12.60 -30.99
N LEU A 802 11.76 11.61 -31.80
CA LEU A 802 10.92 10.97 -32.83
C LEU A 802 10.12 12.00 -33.66
N CYS A 803 10.81 13.03 -34.16
CA CYS A 803 10.19 14.24 -34.69
C CYS A 803 9.08 14.00 -35.71
N ASP A 804 7.92 14.61 -35.44
CA ASP A 804 6.82 14.67 -36.39
C ASP A 804 7.26 15.36 -37.71
N SER A 805 6.56 15.00 -38.77
CA SER A 805 6.58 15.62 -40.09
C SER A 805 6.39 17.14 -40.04
N PHE A 806 5.56 17.65 -39.12
CA PHE A 806 5.28 19.07 -38.94
C PHE A 806 6.47 19.91 -38.44
N VAL A 807 7.48 19.30 -37.80
CA VAL A 807 8.71 19.99 -37.42
C VAL A 807 9.49 20.32 -38.70
N VAL A 808 9.80 21.59 -38.93
CA VAL A 808 10.52 22.08 -40.13
C VAL A 808 11.63 23.08 -39.75
N ALA A 809 12.65 23.24 -40.60
CA ALA A 809 13.77 24.15 -40.36
C ALA A 809 13.31 25.60 -40.07
N SER A 810 12.33 26.10 -40.83
CA SER A 810 11.73 27.43 -40.66
C SER A 810 10.87 27.60 -39.39
N PHE A 811 10.55 26.51 -38.67
CA PHE A 811 9.98 26.56 -37.33
C PHE A 811 11.10 26.66 -36.28
N LEU A 812 12.18 25.89 -36.41
CA LEU A 812 13.31 25.91 -35.47
C LEU A 812 14.09 27.23 -35.51
N LYS A 813 14.29 27.81 -36.70
CA LYS A 813 14.94 29.11 -36.94
C LYS A 813 14.17 30.33 -36.36
N LYS A 814 13.12 30.10 -35.55
CA LYS A 814 12.41 31.11 -34.73
C LYS A 814 12.94 31.23 -33.30
N PHE A 815 13.68 30.22 -32.82
CA PHE A 815 14.17 30.13 -31.45
C PHE A 815 15.66 30.48 -31.40
N HIS A 816 16.09 31.14 -30.33
CA HIS A 816 17.46 31.63 -30.19
C HIS A 816 18.20 30.78 -29.15
N PHE A 817 19.41 30.32 -29.48
CA PHE A 817 20.18 29.41 -28.61
C PHE A 817 21.45 30.09 -28.08
N LEU A 818 21.90 29.65 -26.90
CA LEU A 818 23.19 30.06 -26.36
C LEU A 818 24.34 29.45 -27.18
N LYS A 819 25.44 30.19 -27.35
CA LYS A 819 26.67 29.66 -27.96
C LYS A 819 27.16 28.45 -27.18
N GLY A 820 27.30 27.30 -27.84
CA GLY A 820 27.65 26.03 -27.20
C GLY A 820 26.50 25.31 -26.48
N ALA A 821 25.24 25.74 -26.67
CA ALA A 821 24.04 24.95 -26.34
C ALA A 821 24.09 23.56 -26.99
N THR A 822 23.44 22.57 -26.38
CA THR A 822 23.42 21.20 -26.91
C THR A 822 22.09 20.88 -27.60
N LEU A 823 22.17 20.38 -28.82
CA LEU A 823 21.10 19.68 -29.52
C LEU A 823 21.18 18.18 -29.19
N CYS A 824 20.04 17.52 -28.97
CA CYS A 824 19.90 16.08 -28.87
C CYS A 824 18.75 15.61 -29.78
N VAL A 825 19.08 14.86 -30.85
CA VAL A 825 18.13 14.23 -31.77
C VAL A 825 18.02 12.74 -31.43
N ILE A 826 16.78 12.23 -31.35
CA ILE A 826 16.47 10.84 -30.96
C ILE A 826 15.60 10.19 -32.03
N CYS A 827 16.04 9.05 -32.57
CA CYS A 827 15.34 8.30 -33.62
C CYS A 827 15.42 6.79 -33.41
N GLN A 828 14.59 6.03 -34.14
CA GLN A 828 14.56 4.56 -34.10
C GLN A 828 15.78 3.92 -34.77
N ASP A 829 16.49 4.63 -35.65
CA ASP A 829 17.65 4.13 -36.38
C ASP A 829 18.59 5.26 -36.86
N ARG A 830 19.80 4.89 -37.29
CA ARG A 830 20.87 5.81 -37.71
C ARG A 830 20.58 6.53 -39.04
N ASN A 831 19.77 5.97 -39.93
CA ASN A 831 19.37 6.63 -41.16
C ASN A 831 18.30 7.70 -40.86
N SER A 832 17.31 7.37 -40.02
CA SER A 832 16.31 8.35 -39.56
C SER A 832 16.94 9.53 -38.80
N LEU A 833 17.99 9.30 -37.99
CA LEU A 833 18.79 10.39 -37.40
C LEU A 833 19.34 11.34 -38.47
N ARG A 834 20.10 10.78 -39.44
CA ARG A 834 20.78 11.57 -40.50
C ARG A 834 19.79 12.28 -41.42
N GLN A 835 18.71 11.61 -41.79
CA GLN A 835 17.61 12.22 -42.55
C GLN A 835 16.98 13.37 -41.78
N THR A 836 16.78 13.24 -40.46
CA THR A 836 16.21 14.32 -39.63
C THR A 836 17.15 15.53 -39.52
N VAL A 837 18.47 15.31 -39.38
CA VAL A 837 19.49 16.38 -39.38
C VAL A 837 19.45 17.19 -40.68
N VAL A 838 19.44 16.51 -41.83
CA VAL A 838 19.39 17.16 -43.16
C VAL A 838 18.04 17.82 -43.42
N ARG A 839 16.93 17.15 -43.09
CA ARG A 839 15.54 17.66 -43.25
C ARG A 839 15.26 18.94 -42.47
N LEU A 840 15.99 19.16 -41.38
CA LEU A 840 15.83 20.30 -40.48
C LEU A 840 16.96 21.34 -40.60
N GLU A 841 17.85 21.21 -41.60
CA GLU A 841 18.97 22.13 -41.89
C GLU A 841 19.91 22.35 -40.70
N LEU A 842 20.05 21.36 -39.80
CA LEU A 842 20.73 21.56 -38.51
C LEU A 842 22.25 21.74 -38.63
N GLU A 843 22.86 21.32 -39.76
CA GLU A 843 24.30 21.49 -39.99
C GLU A 843 24.70 22.97 -40.24
N ASP A 844 23.75 23.87 -40.52
CA ASP A 844 23.98 25.32 -40.66
C ASP A 844 24.41 25.96 -39.32
N GLU A 845 23.81 25.54 -38.22
CA GLU A 845 23.88 26.19 -36.89
C GLU A 845 24.55 25.31 -35.83
N TRP A 846 24.63 23.99 -36.04
CA TRP A 846 25.06 23.01 -35.03
C TRP A 846 26.25 22.17 -35.52
N GLN A 847 27.36 22.21 -34.77
CA GLN A 847 28.52 21.35 -34.99
C GLN A 847 28.28 19.94 -34.40
N PHE A 848 28.19 18.94 -35.27
CA PHE A 848 28.16 17.52 -34.91
C PHE A 848 29.55 16.88 -34.92
N ARG A 849 29.73 15.73 -34.24
CA ARG A 849 30.95 14.91 -34.28
C ARG A 849 30.64 13.43 -34.15
N LEU A 850 31.46 12.58 -34.77
CA LEU A 850 31.28 11.11 -34.77
C LEU A 850 31.32 10.45 -33.37
N ARG A 851 31.91 11.12 -32.37
CA ARG A 851 31.96 10.65 -30.97
C ARG A 851 30.77 11.10 -30.11
N ASP A 852 29.91 11.95 -30.69
CA ASP A 852 28.75 12.55 -30.03
C ASP A 852 27.43 11.83 -30.47
N GLU A 853 27.56 10.62 -31.08
CA GLU A 853 26.50 9.66 -31.43
C GLU A 853 26.44 8.50 -30.40
N PHE A 854 25.25 8.11 -29.97
CA PHE A 854 25.01 7.10 -28.93
C PHE A 854 23.84 6.15 -29.27
N GLN A 855 23.67 5.06 -28.52
CA GLN A 855 22.50 4.17 -28.55
C GLN A 855 22.13 3.64 -27.15
N THR A 856 20.93 3.10 -26.97
CA THR A 856 20.52 2.42 -25.72
C THR A 856 21.18 1.05 -25.56
N ALA A 857 21.51 0.67 -24.32
CA ALA A 857 22.22 -0.57 -23.99
C ALA A 857 21.31 -1.82 -23.84
N ASN A 858 20.11 -1.82 -24.43
CA ASN A 858 19.17 -2.95 -24.39
C ASN A 858 19.70 -4.19 -25.12
N ALA A 859 19.15 -5.36 -24.79
CA ALA A 859 19.41 -6.60 -25.52
C ALA A 859 19.05 -6.48 -27.00
N LYS A 860 19.80 -7.21 -27.85
CA LYS A 860 19.68 -7.18 -29.32
C LYS A 860 18.33 -7.65 -29.90
N GLU A 861 17.50 -8.29 -29.08
CA GLU A 861 16.12 -8.66 -29.45
C GLU A 861 15.20 -7.42 -29.51
N ASP A 862 15.44 -6.44 -28.63
CA ASP A 862 14.81 -5.12 -28.70
C ASP A 862 15.56 -4.24 -29.71
N ARG A 863 14.84 -3.42 -30.47
CA ARG A 863 15.47 -2.39 -31.32
C ARG A 863 15.98 -1.24 -30.43
N PRO A 864 17.29 -0.91 -30.45
CA PRO A 864 17.81 0.21 -29.68
C PRO A 864 17.35 1.56 -30.25
N LEU A 865 17.21 2.55 -29.40
CA LEU A 865 17.06 3.95 -29.81
C LEU A 865 18.44 4.56 -30.04
N PHE A 866 18.57 5.39 -31.07
CA PHE A 866 19.81 6.07 -31.41
C PHE A 866 19.71 7.58 -31.13
N PHE A 867 20.83 8.15 -30.72
CA PHE A 867 20.96 9.55 -30.33
C PHE A 867 22.09 10.21 -31.11
N LEU A 868 21.88 11.44 -31.57
CA LEU A 868 22.97 12.30 -32.02
C LEU A 868 22.93 13.61 -31.25
N THR A 869 24.08 14.01 -30.71
CA THR A 869 24.25 15.30 -30.06
C THR A 869 25.15 16.24 -30.88
N GLY A 870 24.83 17.53 -30.84
CA GLY A 870 25.55 18.59 -31.55
C GLY A 870 25.62 19.86 -30.71
N ARG A 871 26.53 20.78 -31.04
CA ARG A 871 26.72 22.04 -30.29
C ARG A 871 26.46 23.26 -31.17
N HIS A 872 25.67 24.20 -30.66
CA HIS A 872 25.44 25.47 -31.35
C HIS A 872 26.75 26.25 -31.52
N ILE A 873 26.93 26.81 -32.70
CA ILE A 873 28.14 27.54 -33.12
C ILE A 873 28.29 28.88 -32.37
#